data_AF-A0A7W0XJD3-F1
#
_entry.id   AF-A0A7W0XJD3-F1
#
_cell.length_a   1.000
_cell.length_b   1.000
_cell.length_c   1.000
_cell.angle_alpha   90.00
_cell.angle_beta   90.00
_cell.angle_gamma   90.00
#
_symmetry.space_group_name_H-M   'P 1'
#
loop_
_entity.id
_entity.type
_entity.pdbx_description
1 polymer ?
#
loop_
_entity_poly.entity_id
_entity_poly.type
_entity_poly.pdbx_seq_one_letter_code
_entity_poly.pdbx_strand_id
1 'polypeptide(L)'
;IEAKSGVKVWEGTVDVSSEVNREITTAIPVGALEDRLEPGAYVLTAQAINRGEDWGPKATQWFVVTDLGLTTLSGNDGLHVMVRSLGTAGPVGDVALRLIAVNNEVLGEARTDALGFASFAPGLMRGTGGMAPGLLVAEGAAGDYSFLDLSRAPMDLTDRGVEGREPPKPLDVFLTTERGIYRAGETVHATALVRDATANAVPGAPLTAIVTRPDGVEHSRAPLVDQGLGGSVLPVNLPANGMRGTWRIGAYADVKAEPLAEATFLVEDFDPERLDFDLRTASLALDAAAPVEITLAARFLYGAPASALSIEGETLLKPARELPAFPGYVFGLEDEPFDTAAQPFAGATTDEAGNAVLRIALPDISRSSRPLEATVNVRVLDSGDRPVERSITLPVLPTRDRLGVKPLFEGSAGQNSQAAFEAIAVGRDGERVAQAGVAWSLYKVETRFQWFRADGSWDYETVETKSRVTNGAIDIAADRPARIEGPVEWGTYRLEIASPAANALPASFDFEAGWYVEAKALDTPEALKVSLDKPRYAIGDTARVHLESRFDGVALVMVVDDRLVTTQSVELTGGAVDVDLPVTREWGPGAYVTAFLYRPMDLEARRMPARAVGLAWAGVDPGARDLNVALEAPAEMRPRQLMDVGVTLAGLPAGTEAYVTLAAVDLGILNLTRYQTPDPEAYYFGQRRLGMAIRDLYGQLIDRMQGVRGIVRSGGDGGLAQFEGPPPTETLVAFHSGVVTVGEDGAARMSVPVPDFNGTLRLMAMAWTREGV
;
A
#
# COMPACT_ATOMS: atom_id res chain seq x y z
N ILE A 1 -15.78 40.97 -16.49
CA ILE A 1 -16.48 39.87 -17.20
C ILE A 1 -17.50 40.48 -18.16
N GLU A 2 -18.53 41.16 -17.66
CA GLU A 2 -19.59 41.81 -18.47
C GLU A 2 -19.06 42.68 -19.63
N ALA A 3 -18.03 43.51 -19.41
CA ALA A 3 -17.55 44.44 -20.43
C ALA A 3 -16.50 43.88 -21.42
N LYS A 4 -15.96 42.67 -21.21
CA LYS A 4 -14.79 42.18 -21.96
C LYS A 4 -14.83 40.72 -22.39
N SER A 5 -15.50 39.85 -21.65
CA SER A 5 -15.33 38.40 -21.80
C SER A 5 -16.62 37.60 -21.61
N GLY A 6 -17.78 38.24 -21.47
CA GLY A 6 -19.06 37.59 -21.29
C GLY A 6 -20.20 38.42 -21.89
N VAL A 7 -21.38 37.82 -22.00
CA VAL A 7 -22.61 38.46 -22.50
C VAL A 7 -23.60 38.53 -21.35
N LYS A 8 -24.20 39.71 -21.11
CA LYS A 8 -25.27 39.85 -20.12
C LYS A 8 -26.53 39.14 -20.64
N VAL A 9 -26.97 38.12 -19.92
CA VAL A 9 -28.18 37.34 -20.25
C VAL A 9 -29.40 37.83 -19.50
N TRP A 10 -29.25 38.24 -18.23
CA TRP A 10 -30.35 38.65 -17.37
C TRP A 10 -29.89 39.69 -16.32
N GLU A 11 -30.80 40.57 -15.90
CA GLU A 11 -30.63 41.51 -14.79
C GLU A 11 -31.97 41.75 -14.07
N GLY A 12 -31.95 41.76 -12.73
CA GLY A 12 -33.15 42.00 -11.92
C GLY A 12 -32.90 41.98 -10.42
N THR A 13 -33.99 42.02 -9.65
CA THR A 13 -33.99 42.04 -8.19
C THR A 13 -34.60 40.76 -7.64
N VAL A 14 -34.02 40.22 -6.57
CA VAL A 14 -34.54 39.06 -5.83
C VAL A 14 -34.86 39.48 -4.40
N ASP A 15 -36.07 39.20 -3.95
CA ASP A 15 -36.46 39.42 -2.55
C ASP A 15 -35.81 38.37 -1.64
N VAL A 16 -35.23 38.84 -0.54
CA VAL A 16 -34.62 37.98 0.48
C VAL A 16 -35.35 38.14 1.81
N SER A 17 -35.59 37.02 2.50
CA SER A 17 -36.15 37.05 3.85
C SER A 17 -35.05 37.32 4.88
N SER A 18 -35.38 38.04 5.95
CA SER A 18 -34.47 38.27 7.08
C SER A 18 -35.17 38.03 8.40
N GLU A 19 -34.51 37.29 9.31
CA GLU A 19 -34.90 37.12 10.70
C GLU A 19 -33.78 37.70 11.59
N VAL A 20 -34.17 38.41 12.65
CA VAL A 20 -33.19 39.05 13.55
C VAL A 20 -32.31 37.98 14.19
N ASN A 21 -30.99 38.17 14.11
CA ASN A 21 -29.95 37.27 14.65
C ASN A 21 -29.97 35.85 14.07
N ARG A 22 -30.52 35.65 12.86
CA ARG A 22 -30.47 34.36 12.17
C ARG A 22 -29.94 34.54 10.76
N GLU A 23 -28.92 33.75 10.42
CA GLU A 23 -28.44 33.62 9.05
C GLU A 23 -29.50 32.88 8.22
N ILE A 24 -29.91 33.45 7.09
CA ILE A 24 -30.88 32.86 6.16
C ILE A 24 -30.24 32.74 4.78
N THR A 25 -30.21 31.51 4.25
CA THR A 25 -29.80 31.24 2.88
C THR A 25 -31.04 31.26 1.98
N THR A 26 -31.07 32.15 0.99
CA THR A 26 -32.14 32.24 0.00
C THR A 26 -31.69 31.61 -1.31
N ALA A 27 -32.41 30.59 -1.80
CA ALA A 27 -32.12 29.97 -3.09
C ALA A 27 -32.70 30.81 -4.23
N ILE A 28 -31.90 31.07 -5.26
CA ILE A 28 -32.32 31.82 -6.45
C ILE A 28 -32.70 30.81 -7.55
N PRO A 29 -33.96 30.74 -7.99
CA PRO A 29 -34.39 29.80 -9.02
C PRO A 29 -33.95 30.27 -10.40
N VAL A 30 -32.79 29.82 -10.88
CA VAL A 30 -32.21 30.25 -12.16
C VAL A 30 -33.17 30.01 -13.34
N GLY A 31 -33.91 28.90 -13.35
CA GLY A 31 -34.89 28.60 -14.40
C GLY A 31 -36.14 29.48 -14.41
N ALA A 32 -36.32 30.35 -13.41
CA ALA A 32 -37.36 31.38 -13.40
C ALA A 32 -36.81 32.76 -13.82
N LEU A 33 -35.49 32.89 -13.97
CA LEU A 33 -34.85 34.13 -14.41
C LEU A 33 -34.81 34.21 -15.95
N GLU A 34 -34.62 33.08 -16.61
CA GLU A 34 -34.51 32.98 -18.07
C GLU A 34 -35.19 31.70 -18.57
N ASP A 35 -35.97 31.80 -19.65
CA ASP A 35 -36.76 30.68 -20.17
C ASP A 35 -35.87 29.60 -20.84
N ARG A 36 -34.72 29.99 -21.39
CA ARG A 36 -33.75 29.07 -22.01
C ARG A 36 -32.31 29.51 -21.76
N LEU A 37 -31.55 28.64 -21.10
CA LEU A 37 -30.11 28.79 -20.93
C LEU A 37 -29.39 28.12 -22.10
N GLU A 38 -28.56 28.87 -22.82
CA GLU A 38 -27.66 28.33 -23.85
C GLU A 38 -26.51 27.49 -23.22
N PRO A 39 -25.91 26.54 -23.96
CA PRO A 39 -24.75 25.78 -23.50
C PRO A 39 -23.59 26.70 -23.06
N GLY A 40 -23.11 26.57 -21.80
CA GLY A 40 -21.92 27.29 -21.35
C GLY A 40 -21.82 27.53 -19.84
N ALA A 41 -20.77 28.26 -19.45
CA ALA A 41 -20.55 28.71 -18.08
C ALA A 41 -21.23 30.08 -17.83
N TYR A 42 -21.97 30.17 -16.73
CA TYR A 42 -22.69 31.35 -16.29
C TYR A 42 -21.99 32.00 -15.10
N VAL A 43 -22.15 33.30 -14.94
CA VAL A 43 -21.66 34.07 -13.79
C VAL A 43 -22.81 34.90 -13.23
N LEU A 44 -23.22 34.62 -11.99
CA LEU A 44 -24.18 35.44 -11.24
C LEU A 44 -23.42 36.40 -10.34
N THR A 45 -23.73 37.70 -10.46
CA THR A 45 -23.25 38.72 -9.53
C THR A 45 -24.43 39.35 -8.79
N ALA A 46 -24.35 39.45 -7.47
CA ALA A 46 -25.39 40.03 -6.63
C ALA A 46 -24.83 41.12 -5.71
N GLN A 47 -25.66 42.13 -5.44
CA GLN A 47 -25.39 43.21 -4.49
C GLN A 47 -26.68 43.62 -3.77
N ALA A 48 -26.57 44.03 -2.51
CA ALA A 48 -27.71 44.50 -1.74
C ALA A 48 -28.08 45.94 -2.15
N ILE A 49 -29.36 46.19 -2.46
CA ILE A 49 -29.85 47.49 -2.94
C ILE A 49 -29.67 48.62 -1.91
N ASN A 50 -29.63 48.27 -0.62
CA ASN A 50 -29.58 49.21 0.50
C ASN A 50 -28.16 49.53 1.01
N ARG A 51 -27.10 49.05 0.34
CA ARG A 51 -25.70 49.35 0.70
C ARG A 51 -25.14 50.41 -0.27
N GLY A 52 -24.84 51.61 0.22
CA GLY A 52 -24.46 52.78 -0.58
C GLY A 52 -23.01 52.83 -1.10
N GLU A 53 -22.31 51.70 -1.21
CA GLU A 53 -20.91 51.66 -1.69
C GLU A 53 -20.79 50.80 -2.96
N ASP A 54 -20.75 51.46 -4.12
CA ASP A 54 -20.56 50.82 -5.44
C ASP A 54 -19.12 50.31 -5.70
N TRP A 55 -18.19 50.54 -4.76
CA TRP A 55 -16.75 50.27 -4.93
C TRP A 55 -16.26 48.99 -4.24
N GLY A 56 -17.14 48.22 -3.59
CA GLY A 56 -16.81 46.95 -2.91
C GLY A 56 -16.89 45.70 -3.81
N PRO A 57 -16.31 44.57 -3.39
CA PRO A 57 -16.43 43.31 -4.13
C PRO A 57 -17.89 42.84 -4.18
N LYS A 58 -18.41 42.57 -5.38
CA LYS A 58 -19.74 41.99 -5.58
C LYS A 58 -19.72 40.50 -5.26
N ALA A 59 -20.78 39.99 -4.62
CA ALA A 59 -20.95 38.56 -4.46
C ALA A 59 -21.04 37.93 -5.85
N THR A 60 -20.09 37.07 -6.20
CA THR A 60 -19.93 36.53 -7.56
C THR A 60 -19.78 35.02 -7.47
N GLN A 61 -20.64 34.29 -8.17
CA GLN A 61 -20.58 32.84 -8.29
C GLN A 61 -20.67 32.47 -9.77
N TRP A 62 -19.77 31.60 -10.25
CA TRP A 62 -19.93 30.99 -11.57
C TRP A 62 -20.50 29.58 -11.44
N PHE A 63 -21.25 29.14 -12.44
CA PHE A 63 -21.92 27.84 -12.43
C PHE A 63 -22.20 27.35 -13.85
N VAL A 64 -22.48 26.07 -13.98
CA VAL A 64 -22.96 25.42 -15.19
C VAL A 64 -24.29 24.75 -14.86
N VAL A 65 -25.26 24.84 -15.76
CA VAL A 65 -26.55 24.16 -15.61
C VAL A 65 -26.55 22.97 -16.56
N THR A 66 -26.58 21.77 -15.99
CA THR A 66 -26.51 20.53 -16.75
C THR A 66 -27.12 19.37 -15.97
N ASP A 67 -27.71 18.42 -16.70
CA ASP A 67 -28.02 17.10 -16.16
C ASP A 67 -26.87 16.09 -16.39
N LEU A 68 -25.77 16.46 -17.02
CA LEU A 68 -24.67 15.54 -17.35
C LEU A 68 -23.64 15.46 -16.21
N GLY A 69 -23.65 14.33 -15.51
CA GLY A 69 -22.58 13.88 -14.61
C GLY A 69 -21.49 13.17 -15.40
N LEU A 70 -20.25 13.65 -15.26
CA LEU A 70 -19.08 13.07 -15.91
C LEU A 70 -18.23 12.31 -14.90
N THR A 71 -17.74 11.14 -15.31
CA THR A 71 -16.71 10.38 -14.62
C THR A 71 -15.69 9.92 -15.65
N THR A 72 -14.40 10.03 -15.34
CA THR A 72 -13.32 9.57 -16.22
C THR A 72 -12.34 8.67 -15.47
N LEU A 73 -11.80 7.70 -16.21
CA LEU A 73 -10.65 6.90 -15.78
C LEU A 73 -9.54 7.07 -16.80
N SER A 74 -8.37 7.54 -16.35
CA SER A 74 -7.19 7.64 -17.21
C SER A 74 -6.11 6.65 -16.78
N GLY A 75 -5.69 5.79 -17.70
CA GLY A 75 -4.66 4.75 -17.48
C GLY A 75 -3.76 4.57 -18.71
N ASN A 76 -3.05 3.43 -18.78
CA ASN A 76 -2.16 3.09 -19.90
C ASN A 76 -2.91 2.86 -21.22
N ASP A 77 -4.19 2.48 -21.14
CA ASP A 77 -5.07 2.22 -22.27
C ASP A 77 -5.84 3.47 -22.76
N GLY A 78 -5.62 4.63 -22.13
CA GLY A 78 -6.14 5.92 -22.57
C GLY A 78 -7.10 6.55 -21.57
N LEU A 79 -8.09 7.27 -22.07
CA LEU A 79 -9.10 7.94 -21.26
C LEU A 79 -10.47 7.33 -21.52
N HIS A 80 -11.06 6.77 -20.48
CA HIS A 80 -12.44 6.28 -20.48
C HIS A 80 -13.35 7.35 -19.90
N VAL A 81 -14.53 7.50 -20.49
CA VAL A 81 -15.52 8.50 -20.12
C VAL A 81 -16.85 7.81 -19.90
N MET A 82 -17.46 8.04 -18.76
CA MET A 82 -18.83 7.62 -18.46
C MET A 82 -19.68 8.86 -18.19
N VAL A 83 -20.80 8.94 -18.89
CA VAL A 83 -21.75 10.05 -18.79
C VAL A 83 -23.09 9.52 -18.28
N ARG A 84 -23.54 10.11 -17.17
CA ARG A 84 -24.81 9.76 -16.51
C ARG A 84 -25.64 11.00 -16.25
N SER A 85 -26.96 10.81 -16.16
CA SER A 85 -27.90 11.85 -15.76
C SER A 85 -27.78 12.09 -14.24
N LEU A 86 -27.64 13.34 -13.81
CA LEU A 86 -27.63 13.70 -12.39
C LEU A 86 -29.02 13.55 -11.77
N GLY A 87 -30.08 13.78 -12.55
CA GLY A 87 -31.46 13.60 -12.17
C GLY A 87 -31.82 12.14 -11.92
N THR A 88 -31.45 11.25 -12.86
CA THR A 88 -31.91 9.85 -12.86
C THR A 88 -30.84 8.83 -12.46
N ALA A 89 -29.56 9.23 -12.38
CA ALA A 89 -28.39 8.35 -12.27
C ALA A 89 -28.18 7.38 -13.46
N GLY A 90 -29.08 7.37 -14.46
CA GLY A 90 -29.00 6.50 -15.63
C GLY A 90 -27.93 6.94 -16.64
N PRO A 91 -27.44 6.02 -17.50
CA PRO A 91 -26.48 6.35 -18.56
C PRO A 91 -27.10 7.27 -19.62
N VAL A 92 -26.29 8.15 -20.22
CA VAL A 92 -26.73 9.09 -21.28
C VAL A 92 -25.94 8.85 -22.56
N GLY A 93 -26.60 8.31 -23.57
CA GLY A 93 -26.02 8.04 -24.89
C GLY A 93 -26.05 9.22 -25.86
N ASP A 94 -25.24 9.11 -26.91
CA ASP A 94 -25.08 10.11 -27.99
C ASP A 94 -24.65 11.52 -27.53
N VAL A 95 -23.95 11.59 -26.40
CA VAL A 95 -23.34 12.83 -25.90
C VAL A 95 -22.07 13.10 -26.70
N ALA A 96 -21.95 14.29 -27.29
CA ALA A 96 -20.76 14.69 -28.02
C ALA A 96 -19.64 15.05 -27.04
N LEU A 97 -18.49 14.42 -27.18
CA LEU A 97 -17.33 14.59 -26.31
C LEU A 97 -16.16 15.19 -27.10
N ARG A 98 -15.50 16.20 -26.52
CA ARG A 98 -14.28 16.79 -27.07
C ARG A 98 -13.18 16.78 -26.01
N LEU A 99 -12.06 16.16 -26.33
CA LEU A 99 -10.84 16.21 -25.52
C LEU A 99 -10.00 17.40 -25.98
N ILE A 100 -9.76 18.34 -25.07
CA ILE A 100 -9.12 19.62 -25.35
C ILE A 100 -7.82 19.73 -24.57
N ALA A 101 -6.77 20.17 -25.24
CA ALA A 101 -5.46 20.42 -24.65
C ALA A 101 -5.41 21.74 -23.85
N VAL A 102 -4.38 21.93 -23.03
CA VAL A 102 -4.18 23.15 -22.24
C VAL A 102 -4.10 24.42 -23.12
N ASN A 103 -3.60 24.32 -24.35
CA ASN A 103 -3.57 25.42 -25.32
C ASN A 103 -4.91 25.65 -26.07
N ASN A 104 -5.97 24.93 -25.70
CA ASN A 104 -7.29 24.90 -26.34
C ASN A 104 -7.38 24.18 -27.70
N GLU A 105 -6.35 23.43 -28.10
CA GLU A 105 -6.44 22.57 -29.29
C GLU A 105 -7.30 21.34 -29.02
N VAL A 106 -8.13 20.94 -29.98
CA VAL A 106 -8.94 19.72 -29.88
C VAL A 106 -8.05 18.53 -30.21
N LEU A 107 -7.77 17.68 -29.21
CA LEU A 107 -6.96 16.47 -29.35
C LEU A 107 -7.76 15.34 -30.01
N GLY A 108 -9.07 15.26 -29.74
CA GLY A 108 -9.94 14.27 -30.33
C GLY A 108 -11.41 14.49 -29.98
N GLU A 109 -12.28 13.80 -30.71
CA GLU A 109 -13.73 13.82 -30.51
C GLU A 109 -14.27 12.39 -30.42
N ALA A 110 -15.31 12.19 -29.61
CA ALA A 110 -16.00 10.91 -29.44
C ALA A 110 -17.50 11.14 -29.17
N ARG A 111 -18.29 10.08 -29.24
CA ARG A 111 -19.69 10.07 -28.81
C ARG A 111 -19.93 8.92 -27.85
N THR A 112 -20.76 9.14 -26.84
CA THR A 112 -21.13 8.06 -25.91
C THR A 112 -22.06 7.05 -26.57
N ASP A 113 -21.86 5.78 -26.24
CA ASP A 113 -22.77 4.69 -26.62
C ASP A 113 -24.05 4.67 -25.77
N ALA A 114 -24.90 3.67 -25.96
CA ALA A 114 -26.15 3.52 -25.19
C ALA A 114 -25.95 3.31 -23.68
N LEU A 115 -24.74 2.92 -23.25
CA LEU A 115 -24.36 2.77 -21.85
C LEU A 115 -23.71 4.05 -21.30
N GLY A 116 -23.70 5.13 -22.08
CA GLY A 116 -23.09 6.40 -21.69
C GLY A 116 -21.56 6.34 -21.71
N PHE A 117 -20.96 5.35 -22.36
CA PHE A 117 -19.52 5.12 -22.37
C PHE A 117 -18.86 5.63 -23.66
N ALA A 118 -17.66 6.19 -23.55
CA ALA A 118 -16.78 6.49 -24.67
C ALA A 118 -15.31 6.39 -24.23
N SER A 119 -14.39 6.27 -25.19
CA SER A 119 -12.95 6.21 -24.92
C SER A 119 -12.13 7.04 -25.90
N PHE A 120 -11.03 7.61 -25.42
CA PHE A 120 -9.98 8.23 -26.23
C PHE A 120 -8.70 7.40 -26.14
N ALA A 121 -8.08 7.15 -27.31
CA ALA A 121 -6.87 6.32 -27.41
C ALA A 121 -5.69 6.91 -26.60
N PRO A 122 -4.78 6.06 -26.07
CA PRO A 122 -3.70 6.50 -25.19
C PRO A 122 -2.73 7.47 -25.86
N GLY A 123 -2.61 7.43 -27.19
CA GLY A 123 -1.83 8.40 -27.96
C GLY A 123 -2.22 9.84 -27.70
N LEU A 124 -3.51 10.12 -27.49
CA LEU A 124 -4.04 11.46 -27.22
C LEU A 124 -3.74 11.93 -25.80
N MET A 125 -3.48 11.01 -24.88
CA MET A 125 -3.19 11.31 -23.48
C MET A 125 -1.71 11.62 -23.19
N ARG A 126 -0.82 11.41 -24.17
CA ARG A 126 0.64 11.57 -24.02
C ARG A 126 1.16 12.97 -24.35
N GLY A 127 0.29 13.92 -24.70
CA GLY A 127 0.69 15.31 -24.94
C GLY A 127 1.34 15.94 -23.70
N THR A 128 2.31 16.83 -23.90
CA THR A 128 3.00 17.56 -22.82
C THR A 128 2.92 19.07 -23.03
N GLY A 129 3.14 19.84 -21.96
CA GLY A 129 3.06 21.31 -22.01
C GLY A 129 1.70 21.80 -22.50
N GLY A 130 1.68 22.67 -23.53
CA GLY A 130 0.43 23.17 -24.11
C GLY A 130 -0.44 22.11 -24.77
N MET A 131 0.15 20.99 -25.23
CA MET A 131 -0.57 19.87 -25.85
C MET A 131 -1.05 18.83 -24.83
N ALA A 132 -0.77 19.01 -23.55
CA ALA A 132 -1.26 18.10 -22.51
C ALA A 132 -2.79 18.13 -22.45
N PRO A 133 -3.48 16.99 -22.25
CA PRO A 133 -4.92 16.96 -22.06
C PRO A 133 -5.32 17.84 -20.87
N GLY A 134 -6.16 18.84 -21.11
CA GLY A 134 -6.57 19.82 -20.10
C GLY A 134 -8.04 19.70 -19.71
N LEU A 135 -8.92 19.51 -20.69
CA LEU A 135 -10.36 19.58 -20.50
C LEU A 135 -11.09 18.50 -21.31
N LEU A 136 -12.06 17.83 -20.70
CA LEU A 136 -13.06 17.06 -21.41
C LEU A 136 -14.35 17.86 -21.43
N VAL A 137 -14.89 18.14 -22.61
CA VAL A 137 -16.18 18.83 -22.79
C VAL A 137 -17.22 17.83 -23.25
N ALA A 138 -18.42 17.90 -22.68
CA ALA A 138 -19.58 17.09 -23.00
C ALA A 138 -20.77 17.98 -23.39
N GLU A 139 -21.37 17.70 -24.53
CA GLU A 139 -22.52 18.43 -25.08
C GLU A 139 -23.66 17.45 -25.39
N GLY A 140 -24.79 17.64 -24.71
CA GLY A 140 -26.00 16.85 -24.90
C GLY A 140 -26.88 17.39 -26.02
N ALA A 141 -27.73 16.53 -26.60
CA ALA A 141 -28.60 16.90 -27.72
C ALA A 141 -29.64 18.00 -27.39
N ALA A 142 -29.96 18.19 -26.11
CA ALA A 142 -30.90 19.21 -25.62
C ALA A 142 -30.24 20.57 -25.29
N GLY A 143 -28.94 20.73 -25.58
CA GLY A 143 -28.17 21.93 -25.21
C GLY A 143 -27.54 21.86 -23.82
N ASP A 144 -27.53 20.67 -23.19
CA ASP A 144 -26.75 20.45 -21.96
C ASP A 144 -25.26 20.63 -22.23
N TYR A 145 -24.58 21.31 -21.32
CA TYR A 145 -23.15 21.54 -21.38
C TYR A 145 -22.50 21.14 -20.07
N SER A 146 -21.47 20.31 -20.12
CA SER A 146 -20.69 19.95 -18.95
C SER A 146 -19.22 19.83 -19.34
N PHE A 147 -18.32 20.01 -18.38
CA PHE A 147 -16.90 19.80 -18.63
C PHE A 147 -16.21 19.27 -17.39
N LEU A 148 -15.14 18.51 -17.59
CA LEU A 148 -14.27 18.00 -16.54
C LEU A 148 -12.83 18.45 -16.79
N ASP A 149 -12.26 19.15 -15.82
CA ASP A 149 -10.86 19.58 -15.83
C ASP A 149 -9.95 18.38 -15.51
N LEU A 150 -9.22 17.91 -16.53
CA LEU A 150 -8.33 16.76 -16.42
C LEU A 150 -6.98 17.13 -15.78
N SER A 151 -6.67 18.42 -15.67
CA SER A 151 -5.44 18.91 -15.03
C SER A 151 -5.48 18.86 -13.51
N ARG A 152 -6.67 18.72 -12.91
CA ARG A 152 -6.83 18.56 -11.47
C ARG A 152 -6.32 17.21 -11.00
N ALA A 153 -5.90 17.20 -9.73
CA ALA A 153 -5.56 15.97 -9.04
C ALA A 153 -6.73 14.98 -9.11
N PRO A 154 -6.47 13.68 -9.36
CA PRO A 154 -7.49 12.66 -9.27
C PRO A 154 -8.01 12.52 -7.84
N MET A 155 -9.10 11.78 -7.69
CA MET A 155 -9.61 11.38 -6.39
C MET A 155 -8.52 10.68 -5.56
N ASP A 156 -8.39 11.08 -4.30
CA ASP A 156 -7.57 10.36 -3.32
C ASP A 156 -8.32 9.11 -2.84
N LEU A 157 -7.72 7.95 -3.05
CA LEU A 157 -8.25 6.64 -2.66
C LEU A 157 -7.31 5.92 -1.69
N THR A 158 -6.31 6.61 -1.15
CA THR A 158 -5.31 6.01 -0.25
C THR A 158 -5.92 5.43 1.03
N ASP A 159 -7.08 5.95 1.45
CA ASP A 159 -7.89 5.44 2.56
C ASP A 159 -8.61 4.12 2.26
N ARG A 160 -8.63 3.65 0.99
CA ARG A 160 -9.42 2.50 0.52
C ARG A 160 -8.57 1.32 0.04
N GLY A 161 -7.35 1.15 0.56
CA GLY A 161 -6.54 -0.04 0.30
C GLY A 161 -5.91 -0.11 -1.10
N VAL A 162 -5.75 1.01 -1.80
CA VAL A 162 -4.97 1.09 -3.07
C VAL A 162 -3.46 1.00 -2.87
N GLU A 163 -3.00 0.40 -1.77
CA GLU A 163 -1.57 0.23 -1.49
C GLU A 163 -0.95 -0.82 -2.43
N GLY A 164 0.38 -0.93 -2.45
CA GLY A 164 1.09 -1.92 -3.24
C GLY A 164 2.12 -1.32 -4.20
N ARG A 165 2.65 -2.16 -5.08
CA ARG A 165 3.69 -1.79 -6.05
C ARG A 165 3.14 -0.79 -7.05
N GLU A 166 3.97 0.16 -7.50
CA GLU A 166 3.60 1.02 -8.63
C GLU A 166 3.03 0.21 -9.82
N PRO A 167 1.93 0.68 -10.44
CA PRO A 167 1.36 0.03 -11.60
C PRO A 167 2.39 -0.05 -12.72
N PRO A 168 2.33 -1.09 -13.57
CA PRO A 168 3.23 -1.19 -14.70
C PRO A 168 3.10 0.05 -15.59
N LYS A 169 4.24 0.52 -16.11
CA LYS A 169 4.26 1.41 -17.28
C LYS A 169 3.88 0.59 -18.52
N PRO A 170 3.93 1.12 -19.77
CA PRO A 170 3.62 0.31 -20.95
C PRO A 170 4.42 -0.99 -21.08
N LEU A 171 5.58 -1.09 -20.42
CA LEU A 171 6.30 -2.33 -20.14
C LEU A 171 6.60 -2.40 -18.63
N ASP A 172 6.50 -3.60 -18.07
CA ASP A 172 6.74 -3.89 -16.66
C ASP A 172 8.14 -4.49 -16.48
N VAL A 173 9.09 -3.69 -15.99
CA VAL A 173 10.51 -4.06 -15.93
C VAL A 173 10.93 -4.28 -14.48
N PHE A 174 11.21 -5.52 -14.11
CA PHE A 174 11.92 -5.80 -12.87
C PHE A 174 13.41 -5.55 -13.10
N LEU A 175 14.03 -4.67 -12.32
CA LEU A 175 15.44 -4.32 -12.42
C LEU A 175 16.10 -4.41 -11.05
N THR A 176 17.16 -5.20 -10.95
CA THR A 176 17.90 -5.39 -9.69
C THR A 176 19.39 -5.59 -9.97
N THR A 177 20.23 -5.42 -8.95
CA THR A 177 21.66 -5.79 -8.96
C THR A 177 21.85 -7.08 -8.17
N GLU A 178 23.05 -7.67 -8.15
CA GLU A 178 23.31 -8.88 -7.34
C GLU A 178 23.61 -8.58 -5.86
N ARG A 179 23.87 -7.30 -5.53
CA ARG A 179 24.07 -6.77 -4.17
C ARG A 179 23.89 -5.25 -4.14
N GLY A 180 23.77 -4.67 -2.95
CA GLY A 180 23.46 -3.24 -2.79
C GLY A 180 24.67 -2.31 -2.69
N ILE A 181 25.89 -2.82 -2.57
CA ILE A 181 27.11 -2.00 -2.33
C ILE A 181 28.33 -2.54 -3.07
N TYR A 182 29.14 -1.63 -3.60
CA TYR A 182 30.30 -1.87 -4.46
C TYR A 182 31.45 -0.93 -4.11
N ARG A 183 32.68 -1.34 -4.41
CA ARG A 183 33.85 -0.47 -4.45
C ARG A 183 34.04 0.06 -5.87
N ALA A 184 34.71 1.20 -5.99
CA ALA A 184 35.16 1.67 -7.29
C ALA A 184 36.09 0.65 -7.97
N GLY A 185 35.96 0.51 -9.29
CA GLY A 185 36.69 -0.50 -10.07
C GLY A 185 35.99 -1.86 -10.16
N GLU A 186 34.96 -2.12 -9.36
CA GLU A 186 34.18 -3.36 -9.46
C GLU A 186 33.18 -3.35 -10.63
N THR A 187 32.65 -4.53 -10.96
CA THR A 187 31.57 -4.69 -11.93
C THR A 187 30.26 -4.94 -11.21
N VAL A 188 29.23 -4.19 -11.56
CA VAL A 188 27.85 -4.40 -11.12
C VAL A 188 27.16 -5.30 -12.15
N HIS A 189 26.43 -6.33 -11.71
CA HIS A 189 25.61 -7.16 -12.59
C HIS A 189 24.14 -6.81 -12.40
N ALA A 190 23.61 -5.98 -13.30
CA ALA A 190 22.20 -5.62 -13.29
C ALA A 190 21.39 -6.65 -14.06
N THR A 191 20.44 -7.32 -13.39
CA THR A 191 19.47 -8.22 -14.02
C THR A 191 18.17 -7.46 -14.29
N ALA A 192 17.68 -7.54 -15.52
CA ALA A 192 16.39 -6.98 -15.91
C ALA A 192 15.48 -8.06 -16.52
N LEU A 193 14.24 -8.15 -16.04
CA LEU A 193 13.19 -8.98 -16.64
C LEU A 193 12.12 -8.03 -17.21
N VAL A 194 11.73 -8.23 -18.47
CA VAL A 194 10.78 -7.37 -19.18
C VAL A 194 9.48 -8.14 -19.44
N ARG A 195 8.39 -7.65 -18.86
CA ARG A 195 7.06 -8.24 -18.98
C ARG A 195 6.02 -7.24 -19.47
N ASP A 196 4.86 -7.76 -19.89
CA ASP A 196 3.65 -6.96 -20.08
C ASP A 196 2.85 -6.82 -18.77
N ALA A 197 1.76 -6.05 -18.80
CA ALA A 197 0.90 -5.85 -17.64
C ALA A 197 0.29 -7.16 -17.08
N THR A 198 0.21 -8.23 -17.88
CA THR A 198 -0.26 -9.56 -17.45
C THR A 198 0.88 -10.48 -16.99
N ALA A 199 2.09 -9.94 -16.84
CA ALA A 199 3.33 -10.60 -16.45
C ALA A 199 3.86 -11.63 -17.47
N ASN A 200 3.51 -11.53 -18.75
CA ASN A 200 4.11 -12.35 -19.81
C ASN A 200 5.40 -11.73 -20.35
N ALA A 201 6.37 -12.56 -20.75
CA ALA A 201 7.63 -12.11 -21.35
C ALA A 201 7.41 -11.24 -22.59
N VAL A 202 8.13 -10.12 -22.67
CA VAL A 202 8.19 -9.28 -23.88
C VAL A 202 9.60 -9.36 -24.48
N PRO A 203 9.87 -10.38 -25.31
CA PRO A 203 11.20 -10.56 -25.88
C PRO A 203 11.53 -9.48 -26.90
N GLY A 204 12.80 -9.10 -26.97
CA GLY A 204 13.32 -8.13 -27.93
C GLY A 204 12.86 -6.69 -27.73
N ALA A 205 12.33 -6.33 -26.55
CA ALA A 205 11.96 -4.95 -26.23
C ALA A 205 13.19 -4.02 -26.38
N PRO A 206 13.09 -2.91 -27.15
CA PRO A 206 14.24 -2.05 -27.44
C PRO A 206 14.53 -1.09 -26.27
N LEU A 207 15.03 -1.63 -25.15
CA LEU A 207 15.32 -0.86 -23.95
C LEU A 207 16.78 -0.41 -23.90
N THR A 208 17.01 0.77 -23.33
CA THR A 208 18.34 1.33 -23.05
C THR A 208 18.52 1.47 -21.55
N ALA A 209 19.57 0.87 -20.99
CA ALA A 209 20.02 1.16 -19.64
C ALA A 209 20.88 2.41 -19.62
N ILE A 210 20.59 3.34 -18.71
CA ILE A 210 21.41 4.52 -18.43
C ILE A 210 21.85 4.44 -16.98
N VAL A 211 23.16 4.54 -16.76
CA VAL A 211 23.76 4.56 -15.42
C VAL A 211 24.13 5.98 -15.07
N THR A 212 23.66 6.46 -13.94
CA THR A 212 23.85 7.84 -13.47
C THR A 212 24.62 7.84 -12.16
N ARG A 213 25.59 8.76 -12.08
CA ARG A 213 26.45 8.97 -10.91
C ARG A 213 25.71 9.72 -9.80
N PRO A 214 26.27 9.80 -8.58
CA PRO A 214 25.68 10.54 -7.46
C PRO A 214 25.45 12.04 -7.73
N ASP A 215 26.24 12.66 -8.61
CA ASP A 215 26.07 14.06 -9.03
C ASP A 215 24.98 14.27 -10.10
N GLY A 216 24.27 13.22 -10.49
CA GLY A 216 23.23 13.25 -11.52
C GLY A 216 23.75 13.21 -12.95
N VAL A 217 25.06 13.07 -13.17
CA VAL A 217 25.64 12.97 -14.51
C VAL A 217 25.65 11.52 -14.99
N GLU A 218 25.26 11.32 -16.25
CA GLU A 218 25.34 10.02 -16.93
C GLU A 218 26.79 9.50 -16.97
N HIS A 219 27.00 8.29 -16.44
CA HIS A 219 28.25 7.55 -16.55
C HIS A 219 28.33 6.76 -17.85
N SER A 220 27.26 6.02 -18.16
CA SER A 220 27.21 5.15 -19.33
C SER A 220 25.79 4.92 -19.81
N ARG A 221 25.68 4.56 -21.09
CA ARG A 221 24.45 4.07 -21.72
C ARG A 221 24.74 2.81 -22.51
N ALA A 222 23.85 1.82 -22.43
CA ALA A 222 23.95 0.58 -23.18
C ALA A 222 22.55 0.02 -23.50
N PRO A 223 22.36 -0.69 -24.63
CA PRO A 223 21.12 -1.42 -24.86
C PRO A 223 20.99 -2.58 -23.86
N LEU A 224 19.78 -2.81 -23.34
CA LEU A 224 19.44 -4.05 -22.63
C LEU A 224 19.12 -5.12 -23.67
N VAL A 225 20.13 -5.89 -24.04
CA VAL A 225 19.98 -6.96 -25.02
C VAL A 225 19.28 -8.14 -24.37
N ASP A 226 18.15 -8.57 -24.96
CA ASP A 226 17.43 -9.78 -24.54
C ASP A 226 18.33 -11.02 -24.68
N GLN A 227 18.49 -11.75 -23.58
CA GLN A 227 19.28 -12.98 -23.46
C GLN A 227 18.38 -14.22 -23.27
N GLY A 228 17.06 -14.06 -23.37
CA GLY A 228 16.08 -15.13 -23.29
C GLY A 228 14.79 -14.68 -22.62
N LEU A 229 13.67 -14.78 -23.34
CA LEU A 229 12.31 -14.54 -22.82
C LEU A 229 12.16 -13.20 -22.07
N GLY A 230 12.77 -12.14 -22.58
CA GLY A 230 12.71 -10.81 -21.97
C GLY A 230 13.63 -10.63 -20.76
N GLY A 231 14.48 -11.61 -20.44
CA GLY A 231 15.49 -11.53 -19.40
C GLY A 231 16.85 -11.06 -19.95
N SER A 232 17.56 -10.24 -19.18
CA SER A 232 18.89 -9.75 -19.55
C SER A 232 19.76 -9.50 -18.32
N VAL A 233 21.07 -9.69 -18.48
CA VAL A 233 22.08 -9.29 -17.49
C VAL A 233 23.05 -8.32 -18.15
N LEU A 234 23.12 -7.10 -17.59
CA LEU A 234 24.01 -6.04 -18.02
C LEU A 234 25.18 -5.87 -17.03
N PRO A 235 26.42 -6.13 -17.45
CA PRO A 235 27.60 -5.75 -16.66
C PRO A 235 27.87 -4.24 -16.76
N VAL A 236 28.00 -3.57 -15.62
CA VAL A 236 28.36 -2.16 -15.52
C VAL A 236 29.71 -2.05 -14.82
N ASN A 237 30.74 -1.67 -15.58
CA ASN A 237 32.09 -1.48 -15.06
C ASN A 237 32.20 -0.12 -14.37
N LEU A 238 32.45 -0.12 -13.06
CA LEU A 238 32.71 1.10 -12.29
C LEU A 238 34.16 1.55 -12.52
N PRO A 239 34.40 2.86 -12.71
CA PRO A 239 35.76 3.36 -12.85
C PRO A 239 36.50 3.25 -11.52
N ALA A 240 37.80 3.00 -11.55
CA ALA A 240 38.63 2.86 -10.33
C ALA A 240 38.66 4.14 -9.47
N ASN A 241 38.46 5.30 -10.09
CA ASN A 241 38.29 6.60 -9.44
C ASN A 241 36.80 7.06 -9.42
N GLY A 242 35.87 6.11 -9.45
CA GLY A 242 34.43 6.39 -9.44
C GLY A 242 34.00 7.12 -8.17
N MET A 243 33.02 8.00 -8.32
CA MET A 243 32.46 8.77 -7.20
C MET A 243 31.82 7.85 -6.16
N ARG A 244 31.96 8.25 -4.90
CA ARG A 244 31.30 7.62 -3.76
C ARG A 244 29.86 8.10 -3.63
N GLY A 245 28.98 7.29 -3.05
CA GLY A 245 27.57 7.59 -2.87
C GLY A 245 26.63 6.73 -3.72
N THR A 246 25.38 7.17 -3.84
CA THR A 246 24.32 6.39 -4.52
C THR A 246 24.37 6.55 -6.02
N TRP A 247 24.57 5.45 -6.73
CA TRP A 247 24.46 5.35 -8.18
C TRP A 247 23.08 4.78 -8.56
N ARG A 248 22.63 5.11 -9.77
CA ARG A 248 21.31 4.71 -10.30
C ARG A 248 21.47 4.03 -11.65
N ILE A 249 20.70 2.98 -11.90
CA ILE A 249 20.53 2.36 -13.22
C ILE A 249 19.06 2.48 -13.58
N GLY A 250 18.74 3.18 -14.66
CA GLY A 250 17.39 3.27 -15.20
C GLY A 250 17.26 2.50 -16.51
N ALA A 251 16.15 1.78 -16.70
CA ALA A 251 15.79 1.14 -17.97
C ALA A 251 14.79 2.00 -18.74
N TYR A 252 15.12 2.42 -19.96
CA TYR A 252 14.34 3.39 -20.75
C TYR A 252 13.84 2.79 -22.06
N ALA A 253 12.56 2.99 -22.38
CA ALA A 253 12.05 2.80 -23.74
C ALA A 253 12.29 4.03 -24.64
N ASP A 254 12.22 5.23 -24.06
CA ASP A 254 12.67 6.49 -24.66
C ASP A 254 13.60 7.19 -23.66
N VAL A 255 14.84 7.45 -24.08
CA VAL A 255 15.89 8.06 -23.25
C VAL A 255 15.58 9.52 -22.86
N LYS A 256 14.55 10.14 -23.44
CA LYS A 256 14.06 11.47 -23.07
C LYS A 256 12.87 11.43 -22.11
N ALA A 257 12.30 10.25 -21.88
CA ALA A 257 11.20 10.04 -20.96
C ALA A 257 11.72 9.50 -19.61
N GLU A 258 10.82 9.38 -18.63
CA GLU A 258 11.12 8.73 -17.36
C GLU A 258 11.47 7.24 -17.56
N PRO A 259 12.37 6.66 -16.73
CA PRO A 259 12.72 5.25 -16.83
C PRO A 259 11.51 4.36 -16.52
N LEU A 260 11.38 3.24 -17.22
CA LEU A 260 10.39 2.20 -16.93
C LEU A 260 10.62 1.59 -15.55
N ALA A 261 11.87 1.41 -15.15
CA ALA A 261 12.29 0.94 -13.84
C ALA A 261 13.65 1.53 -13.48
N GLU A 262 13.91 1.65 -12.18
CA GLU A 262 15.17 2.14 -11.65
C GLU A 262 15.64 1.23 -10.50
N ALA A 263 16.94 0.94 -10.47
CA ALA A 263 17.61 0.32 -9.34
C ALA A 263 18.74 1.23 -8.83
N THR A 264 18.91 1.29 -7.52
CA THR A 264 19.99 2.02 -6.86
C THR A 264 21.02 1.06 -6.29
N PHE A 265 22.29 1.44 -6.35
CA PHE A 265 23.36 0.75 -5.63
C PHE A 265 24.35 1.77 -5.07
N LEU A 266 25.01 1.39 -3.98
CA LEU A 266 25.96 2.25 -3.29
C LEU A 266 27.38 1.97 -3.79
N VAL A 267 28.16 3.01 -4.08
CA VAL A 267 29.61 2.89 -4.32
C VAL A 267 30.34 3.53 -3.15
N GLU A 268 31.01 2.74 -2.33
CA GLU A 268 31.72 3.24 -1.14
C GLU A 268 33.07 2.54 -0.94
N ASP A 269 33.96 3.19 -0.19
CA ASP A 269 35.14 2.52 0.37
C ASP A 269 34.74 1.81 1.65
N PHE A 270 34.13 0.64 1.50
CA PHE A 270 33.68 -0.15 2.63
C PHE A 270 34.61 -1.34 2.90
N ASP A 271 34.80 -1.66 4.17
CA ASP A 271 35.18 -3.00 4.59
C ASP A 271 33.90 -3.79 4.87
N PRO A 272 33.82 -5.08 4.51
CA PRO A 272 32.79 -5.96 5.04
C PRO A 272 32.79 -5.89 6.57
N GLU A 273 31.62 -6.11 7.20
CA GLU A 273 31.58 -6.30 8.66
C GLU A 273 32.61 -7.37 9.05
N ARG A 274 33.55 -7.04 9.93
CA ARG A 274 34.59 -7.99 10.37
C ARG A 274 34.24 -8.68 11.67
N LEU A 275 33.23 -8.16 12.35
CA LEU A 275 32.77 -8.58 13.67
C LEU A 275 31.33 -9.05 13.53
N ASP A 276 31.02 -10.13 14.22
CA ASP A 276 29.65 -10.53 14.50
C ASP A 276 29.55 -10.85 15.99
N PHE A 277 28.36 -10.69 16.55
CA PHE A 277 28.16 -11.02 17.95
C PHE A 277 26.77 -11.57 18.19
N ASP A 278 26.72 -12.53 19.10
CA ASP A 278 25.47 -13.13 19.54
C ASP A 278 25.02 -12.45 20.83
N LEU A 279 23.74 -12.09 20.89
CA LEU A 279 23.06 -11.75 22.13
C LEU A 279 22.37 -13.00 22.66
N ARG A 280 22.65 -13.35 23.92
CA ARG A 280 22.03 -14.48 24.60
C ARG A 280 21.53 -14.07 25.97
N THR A 281 20.37 -14.58 26.34
CA THR A 281 19.87 -14.48 27.71
C THR A 281 19.23 -15.81 28.09
N ALA A 282 19.33 -16.18 29.37
CA ALA A 282 18.56 -17.28 29.93
C ALA A 282 17.13 -16.85 30.32
N SER A 283 16.87 -15.54 30.32
CA SER A 283 15.58 -14.97 30.66
C SER A 283 14.65 -15.07 29.46
N LEU A 284 13.47 -15.65 29.67
CA LEU A 284 12.45 -15.76 28.62
C LEU A 284 11.60 -14.48 28.52
N ALA A 285 11.72 -13.57 29.49
CA ALA A 285 10.98 -12.31 29.56
C ALA A 285 11.71 -11.27 30.42
N LEU A 286 11.35 -10.00 30.27
CA LEU A 286 11.82 -8.88 31.09
C LEU A 286 10.82 -8.58 32.22
N ASP A 287 11.31 -8.45 33.46
CA ASP A 287 10.50 -8.01 34.59
C ASP A 287 10.72 -6.52 34.85
N ALA A 288 9.66 -5.73 34.90
CA ALA A 288 9.77 -4.31 35.29
C ALA A 288 10.29 -4.14 36.73
N ALA A 289 10.15 -5.16 37.58
CA ALA A 289 10.63 -5.14 38.95
C ALA A 289 12.10 -5.59 39.11
N ALA A 290 12.71 -6.21 38.08
CA ALA A 290 14.05 -6.77 38.18
C ALA A 290 14.84 -6.64 36.85
N PRO A 291 16.06 -6.06 36.87
CA PRO A 291 16.87 -5.96 35.66
C PRO A 291 17.29 -7.35 35.15
N VAL A 292 17.32 -7.51 33.83
CA VAL A 292 17.71 -8.76 33.17
C VAL A 292 19.14 -8.66 32.66
N GLU A 293 19.88 -9.77 32.78
CA GLU A 293 21.22 -9.91 32.24
C GLU A 293 21.14 -10.48 30.81
N ILE A 294 21.75 -9.75 29.86
CA ILE A 294 21.98 -10.20 28.50
C ILE A 294 23.49 -10.39 28.34
N THR A 295 23.88 -11.63 28.04
CA THR A 295 25.25 -11.96 27.69
C THR A 295 25.48 -11.68 26.22
N LEU A 296 26.63 -11.12 25.91
CA LEU A 296 27.08 -10.83 24.57
C LEU A 296 28.37 -11.63 24.33
N ALA A 297 28.47 -12.29 23.18
CA ALA A 297 29.67 -12.98 22.75
C ALA A 297 30.09 -12.46 21.37
N ALA A 298 31.10 -11.61 21.35
CA ALA A 298 31.61 -10.98 20.14
C ALA A 298 32.80 -11.76 19.58
N ARG A 299 32.76 -12.01 18.27
CA ARG A 299 33.80 -12.69 17.52
C ARG A 299 34.08 -11.95 16.23
N PHE A 300 35.32 -11.99 15.79
CA PHE A 300 35.59 -11.61 14.41
C PHE A 300 35.10 -12.72 13.46
N LEU A 301 34.62 -12.37 12.26
CA LEU A 301 34.10 -13.31 11.25
C LEU A 301 35.15 -14.34 10.78
N TYR A 302 36.44 -14.04 10.97
CA TYR A 302 37.54 -15.00 10.75
C TYR A 302 37.79 -15.96 11.93
N GLY A 303 36.99 -15.87 13.00
CA GLY A 303 36.92 -16.84 14.09
C GLY A 303 37.61 -16.47 15.41
N ALA A 304 38.32 -15.34 15.53
CA ALA A 304 38.98 -14.94 16.78
C ALA A 304 38.03 -14.23 17.78
N PRO A 305 38.29 -14.30 19.09
CA PRO A 305 37.55 -13.51 20.09
C PRO A 305 37.75 -12.00 19.93
N ALA A 306 36.70 -11.21 20.14
CA ALA A 306 36.74 -9.75 19.99
C ALA A 306 36.80 -9.03 21.35
N SER A 307 38.01 -8.92 21.92
CA SER A 307 38.26 -8.41 23.26
C SER A 307 38.37 -6.87 23.34
N ALA A 308 38.09 -6.32 24.52
CA ALA A 308 38.21 -4.91 24.87
C ALA A 308 37.42 -3.92 23.97
N LEU A 309 36.30 -4.36 23.41
CA LEU A 309 35.43 -3.55 22.56
C LEU A 309 34.34 -2.85 23.38
N SER A 310 34.04 -1.59 23.05
CA SER A 310 33.02 -0.79 23.73
C SER A 310 31.61 -1.17 23.27
N ILE A 311 30.64 -1.13 24.20
CA ILE A 311 29.26 -1.52 23.96
C ILE A 311 28.32 -0.41 24.42
N GLU A 312 27.37 -0.04 23.57
CA GLU A 312 26.33 0.94 23.86
C GLU A 312 24.96 0.48 23.31
N GLY A 313 23.88 1.16 23.70
CA GLY A 313 22.55 0.83 23.18
C GLY A 313 21.38 1.34 24.00
N GLU A 314 20.19 0.91 23.62
CA GLU A 314 18.92 1.32 24.24
C GLU A 314 17.87 0.20 24.20
N THR A 315 16.84 0.36 25.04
CA THR A 315 15.65 -0.50 25.08
C THR A 315 14.44 0.27 24.62
N LEU A 316 13.71 -0.27 23.64
CA LEU A 316 12.49 0.29 23.07
C LEU A 316 11.30 -0.60 23.44
N LEU A 317 10.26 -0.01 24.03
CA LEU A 317 9.06 -0.71 24.46
C LEU A 317 7.90 -0.49 23.49
N LYS A 318 7.33 -1.58 22.98
CA LYS A 318 6.20 -1.55 22.04
C LYS A 318 5.05 -2.44 22.52
N PRO A 319 3.80 -2.08 22.20
CA PRO A 319 2.66 -2.95 22.44
C PRO A 319 2.64 -4.05 21.38
N ALA A 320 2.32 -5.27 21.81
CA ALA A 320 2.04 -6.41 20.95
C ALA A 320 0.59 -6.85 21.15
N ARG A 321 0.04 -7.54 20.15
CA ARG A 321 -1.33 -8.08 20.19
C ARG A 321 -1.40 -9.57 20.44
N GLU A 322 -0.35 -10.28 20.07
CA GLU A 322 -0.27 -11.73 20.17
C GLU A 322 0.90 -12.13 21.06
N LEU A 323 0.90 -13.38 21.52
CA LEU A 323 2.03 -14.00 22.19
C LEU A 323 2.52 -15.16 21.33
N PRO A 324 3.82 -15.25 20.99
CA PRO A 324 4.34 -16.33 20.15
C PRO A 324 4.02 -17.75 20.65
N ALA A 325 3.91 -17.94 21.97
CA ALA A 325 3.53 -19.22 22.58
C ALA A 325 2.05 -19.62 22.34
N PHE A 326 1.20 -18.67 21.94
CA PHE A 326 -0.24 -18.85 21.75
C PHE A 326 -0.66 -18.26 20.39
N PRO A 327 -0.21 -18.84 19.26
CA PRO A 327 -0.50 -18.30 17.94
C PRO A 327 -2.00 -18.20 17.67
N GLY A 328 -2.40 -17.07 17.06
CA GLY A 328 -3.80 -16.76 16.76
C GLY A 328 -4.62 -16.24 17.95
N TYR A 329 -4.08 -16.24 19.17
CA TYR A 329 -4.73 -15.57 20.30
C TYR A 329 -4.32 -14.10 20.38
N VAL A 330 -5.32 -13.23 20.42
CA VAL A 330 -5.16 -11.81 20.70
C VAL A 330 -5.36 -11.51 22.19
N PHE A 331 -4.63 -10.52 22.70
CA PHE A 331 -4.64 -10.11 24.10
C PHE A 331 -4.75 -8.59 24.23
N GLY A 332 -5.37 -8.14 25.32
CA GLY A 332 -5.58 -6.73 25.60
C GLY A 332 -6.75 -6.12 24.82
N LEU A 333 -7.07 -4.87 25.14
CA LEU A 333 -8.18 -4.15 24.55
C LEU A 333 -7.81 -3.55 23.18
N GLU A 334 -8.73 -3.66 22.22
CA GLU A 334 -8.65 -3.13 20.86
C GLU A 334 -8.48 -1.61 20.82
N ASP A 335 -9.18 -0.93 21.70
CA ASP A 335 -9.34 0.52 21.78
C ASP A 335 -8.41 1.19 22.81
N GLU A 336 -7.38 0.48 23.28
CA GLU A 336 -6.40 1.01 24.24
C GLU A 336 -5.25 1.76 23.55
N PRO A 337 -5.06 3.07 23.81
CA PRO A 337 -3.90 3.82 23.32
C PRO A 337 -2.62 3.42 24.09
N PHE A 338 -1.48 3.41 23.39
CA PHE A 338 -0.18 3.15 24.00
C PHE A 338 0.92 4.00 23.36
N ASP A 339 1.65 4.76 24.18
CA ASP A 339 2.80 5.54 23.75
C ASP A 339 4.09 4.70 23.83
N THR A 340 4.86 4.69 22.73
CA THR A 340 6.15 3.99 22.68
C THR A 340 7.18 4.69 23.59
N ALA A 341 7.92 3.91 24.39
CA ALA A 341 8.93 4.44 25.32
C ALA A 341 10.33 3.89 25.01
N ALA A 342 11.37 4.73 25.14
CA ALA A 342 12.76 4.36 24.92
C ALA A 342 13.64 4.74 26.11
N GLN A 343 14.61 3.88 26.46
CA GLN A 343 15.58 4.13 27.54
C GLN A 343 16.97 3.56 27.19
N PRO A 344 18.03 4.39 27.20
CA PRO A 344 19.42 3.92 27.09
C PRO A 344 19.82 3.03 28.27
N PHE A 345 20.63 1.99 28.03
CA PHE A 345 21.26 1.20 29.10
C PHE A 345 22.72 1.62 29.34
N ALA A 346 23.29 1.24 30.49
CA ALA A 346 24.67 1.56 30.82
C ALA A 346 25.65 0.79 29.92
N GLY A 347 26.56 1.51 29.24
CA GLY A 347 27.56 0.89 28.37
C GLY A 347 28.51 -0.08 29.09
N ALA A 348 29.11 -1.00 28.33
CA ALA A 348 30.00 -2.04 28.84
C ALA A 348 31.22 -2.24 27.91
N THR A 349 32.12 -3.16 28.27
CA THR A 349 33.28 -3.52 27.44
C THR A 349 33.45 -5.04 27.42
N THR A 350 33.85 -5.62 26.28
CA THR A 350 34.12 -7.07 26.18
C THR A 350 35.40 -7.48 26.91
N ASP A 351 35.38 -8.66 27.54
CA ASP A 351 36.53 -9.27 28.21
C ASP A 351 37.56 -9.86 27.24
N GLU A 352 38.64 -10.47 27.75
CA GLU A 352 39.69 -11.10 26.94
C GLU A 352 39.19 -12.21 26.01
N ALA A 353 38.04 -12.83 26.33
CA ALA A 353 37.40 -13.87 25.53
C ALA A 353 36.28 -13.32 24.62
N GLY A 354 36.13 -12.00 24.53
CA GLY A 354 35.13 -11.32 23.70
C GLY A 354 33.73 -11.30 24.29
N ASN A 355 33.56 -11.56 25.58
CA ASN A 355 32.24 -11.62 26.22
C ASN A 355 31.93 -10.37 27.05
N ALA A 356 30.66 -10.03 27.18
CA ALA A 356 30.19 -8.99 28.10
C ALA A 356 28.83 -9.36 28.71
N VAL A 357 28.50 -8.72 29.83
CA VAL A 357 27.19 -8.83 30.47
C VAL A 357 26.54 -7.45 30.55
N LEU A 358 25.41 -7.30 29.89
CA LEU A 358 24.61 -6.08 29.86
C LEU A 358 23.45 -6.23 30.86
N ARG A 359 23.24 -5.20 31.69
CA ARG A 359 22.12 -5.14 32.63
C ARG A 359 21.05 -4.21 32.08
N ILE A 360 19.92 -4.79 31.69
CA ILE A 360 18.83 -4.07 31.04
C ILE A 360 17.73 -3.78 32.07
N ALA A 361 17.31 -2.53 32.13
CA ALA A 361 16.15 -2.07 32.89
C ALA A 361 15.10 -1.51 31.93
N LEU A 362 13.81 -1.67 32.29
CA LEU A 362 12.70 -1.16 31.50
C LEU A 362 12.37 0.31 31.85
N PRO A 363 11.91 1.11 30.88
CA PRO A 363 11.35 2.44 31.15
C PRO A 363 10.12 2.36 32.04
N ASP A 364 9.91 3.39 32.86
CA ASP A 364 8.68 3.54 33.64
C ASP A 364 7.52 3.82 32.69
N ILE A 365 6.51 2.94 32.69
CA ILE A 365 5.40 2.99 31.76
C ILE A 365 4.04 2.82 32.43
N SER A 366 3.05 3.51 31.88
CA SER A 366 1.63 3.35 32.20
C SER A 366 1.22 1.89 32.02
N ARG A 367 0.49 1.33 32.99
CA ARG A 367 0.03 -0.07 32.94
C ARG A 367 -0.86 -0.29 31.72
N SER A 368 -0.52 -1.24 30.86
CA SER A 368 -1.33 -1.64 29.70
C SER A 368 -2.04 -2.98 29.90
N SER A 369 -3.19 -3.18 29.24
CA SER A 369 -3.81 -4.52 29.12
C SER A 369 -3.17 -5.37 28.02
N ARG A 370 -2.48 -4.73 27.08
CA ARG A 370 -1.79 -5.39 25.97
C ARG A 370 -0.49 -6.05 26.44
N PRO A 371 -0.10 -7.20 25.84
CA PRO A 371 1.28 -7.65 25.87
C PRO A 371 2.23 -6.52 25.45
N LEU A 372 3.38 -6.45 26.10
CA LEU A 372 4.44 -5.53 25.72
C LEU A 372 5.67 -6.34 25.33
N GLU A 373 6.39 -5.85 24.34
CA GLU A 373 7.67 -6.35 23.91
C GLU A 373 8.71 -5.25 24.10
N ALA A 374 9.88 -5.64 24.61
CA ALA A 374 11.02 -4.75 24.65
C ALA A 374 12.07 -5.24 23.65
N THR A 375 12.43 -4.36 22.71
CA THR A 375 13.55 -4.56 21.79
C THR A 375 14.77 -3.88 22.38
N VAL A 376 15.78 -4.66 22.72
CA VAL A 376 17.08 -4.16 23.18
C VAL A 376 18.00 -4.06 21.97
N ASN A 377 18.33 -2.85 21.55
CA ASN A 377 19.28 -2.57 20.48
C ASN A 377 20.67 -2.39 21.08
N VAL A 378 21.63 -3.21 20.66
CA VAL A 378 22.99 -3.24 21.17
C VAL A 378 23.96 -2.95 20.03
N ARG A 379 24.92 -2.06 20.27
CA ARG A 379 26.00 -1.71 19.36
C ARG A 379 27.33 -2.05 19.98
N VAL A 380 28.16 -2.80 19.26
CA VAL A 380 29.56 -3.07 19.63
C VAL A 380 30.47 -2.28 18.69
N LEU A 381 31.32 -1.44 19.26
CA LEU A 381 32.28 -0.63 18.51
C LEU A 381 33.55 -1.44 18.28
N ASP A 382 33.96 -1.61 17.02
CA ASP A 382 35.24 -2.23 16.68
C ASP A 382 36.44 -1.33 17.08
N SER A 383 37.67 -1.80 16.88
CA SER A 383 38.89 -1.03 17.20
C SER A 383 39.05 0.28 16.41
N GLY A 384 38.21 0.50 15.40
CA GLY A 384 38.11 1.74 14.63
C GLY A 384 36.84 2.55 14.93
N ASP A 385 36.20 2.31 16.06
CA ASP A 385 34.95 2.95 16.51
C ASP A 385 33.75 2.74 15.54
N ARG A 386 33.77 1.68 14.73
CA ARG A 386 32.64 1.34 13.85
C ARG A 386 31.62 0.46 14.60
N PRO A 387 30.34 0.87 14.70
CA PRO A 387 29.33 0.08 15.38
C PRO A 387 28.84 -1.09 14.52
N VAL A 388 28.87 -2.30 15.07
CA VAL A 388 28.04 -3.41 14.60
C VAL A 388 26.81 -3.47 15.51
N GLU A 389 25.61 -3.46 14.93
CA GLU A 389 24.35 -3.45 15.67
C GLU A 389 23.63 -4.79 15.59
N ARG A 390 23.12 -5.28 16.73
CA ARG A 390 22.22 -6.42 16.82
C ARG A 390 21.12 -6.08 17.80
N SER A 391 19.97 -6.72 17.66
CA SER A 391 18.86 -6.54 18.59
C SER A 391 18.33 -7.87 19.09
N ILE A 392 17.75 -7.84 20.28
CA ILE A 392 17.00 -8.95 20.85
C ILE A 392 15.68 -8.43 21.37
N THR A 393 14.60 -9.10 20.99
CA THR A 393 13.24 -8.75 21.43
C THR A 393 12.79 -9.78 22.46
N LEU A 394 12.36 -9.29 23.62
CA LEU A 394 11.87 -10.12 24.71
C LEU A 394 10.48 -9.63 25.14
N PRO A 395 9.55 -10.54 25.48
CA PRO A 395 8.28 -10.15 26.06
C PRO A 395 8.49 -9.56 27.46
N VAL A 396 7.61 -8.66 27.87
CA VAL A 396 7.58 -8.10 29.21
C VAL A 396 6.60 -8.86 30.07
N LEU A 397 7.03 -9.26 31.27
CA LEU A 397 6.20 -9.95 32.24
C LEU A 397 5.02 -9.06 32.65
N PRO A 398 3.79 -9.60 32.63
CA PRO A 398 2.65 -8.81 33.06
C PRO A 398 2.62 -8.68 34.59
N THR A 399 1.95 -7.62 35.02
CA THR A 399 1.68 -7.38 36.44
C THR A 399 0.56 -8.28 36.99
N ARG A 400 -0.25 -8.90 36.12
CA ARG A 400 -1.41 -9.74 36.42
C ARG A 400 -1.55 -10.85 35.38
N ASP A 401 -2.40 -11.84 35.65
CA ASP A 401 -2.81 -12.80 34.63
C ASP A 401 -3.51 -12.06 33.48
N ARG A 402 -3.65 -12.67 32.31
CA ARG A 402 -4.30 -12.05 31.15
C ARG A 402 -5.23 -13.02 30.46
N LEU A 403 -6.30 -12.49 29.89
CA LEU A 403 -7.21 -13.25 29.05
C LEU A 403 -6.79 -13.09 27.58
N GLY A 404 -6.93 -14.16 26.80
CA GLY A 404 -6.69 -14.15 25.36
C GLY A 404 -7.87 -14.77 24.62
N VAL A 405 -8.15 -14.26 23.42
CA VAL A 405 -9.21 -14.75 22.53
C VAL A 405 -8.64 -15.11 21.18
N LYS A 406 -9.06 -16.25 20.63
CA LYS A 406 -8.74 -16.68 19.26
C LYS A 406 -10.04 -16.88 18.48
N PRO A 407 -10.24 -16.20 17.35
CA PRO A 407 -11.35 -16.53 16.44
C PRO A 407 -11.14 -17.92 15.83
N LEU A 408 -12.22 -18.67 15.63
CA LEU A 408 -12.21 -19.97 14.94
C LEU A 408 -12.64 -19.83 13.47
N PHE A 409 -12.38 -18.67 12.88
CA PHE A 409 -12.63 -18.32 11.48
C PHE A 409 -11.44 -17.49 10.97
N GLU A 410 -11.21 -17.51 9.66
CA GLU A 410 -10.14 -16.75 9.00
C GLU A 410 -10.74 -15.48 8.36
N GLY A 411 -10.18 -14.32 8.68
CA GLY A 411 -10.65 -13.03 8.16
C GLY A 411 -11.98 -12.58 8.77
N SER A 412 -13.09 -13.11 8.26
CA SER A 412 -14.46 -12.78 8.70
C SER A 412 -15.25 -14.01 9.13
N ALA A 413 -16.22 -13.80 10.02
CA ALA A 413 -17.20 -14.83 10.35
C ALA A 413 -18.23 -14.96 9.21
N GLY A 414 -18.82 -16.14 9.01
CA GLY A 414 -19.88 -16.31 8.02
C GLY A 414 -21.12 -15.45 8.32
N GLN A 415 -21.77 -14.91 7.30
CA GLN A 415 -23.05 -14.20 7.48
C GLN A 415 -24.12 -15.16 8.02
N ASN A 416 -24.95 -14.69 8.97
CA ASN A 416 -26.03 -15.47 9.59
C ASN A 416 -25.54 -16.80 10.19
N SER A 417 -24.33 -16.78 10.76
CA SER A 417 -23.67 -17.96 11.32
C SER A 417 -23.40 -17.79 12.83
N GLN A 418 -22.82 -18.81 13.45
CA GLN A 418 -22.30 -18.73 14.81
C GLN A 418 -20.82 -18.38 14.75
N ALA A 419 -20.45 -17.16 15.15
CA ALA A 419 -19.06 -16.79 15.30
C ALA A 419 -18.51 -17.50 16.54
N ALA A 420 -17.53 -18.37 16.34
CA ALA A 420 -16.94 -19.18 17.39
C ALA A 420 -15.54 -18.69 17.75
N PHE A 421 -15.23 -18.71 19.05
CA PHE A 421 -13.96 -18.27 19.62
C PHE A 421 -13.48 -19.25 20.68
N GLU A 422 -12.17 -19.29 20.87
CA GLU A 422 -11.54 -19.91 22.02
C GLU A 422 -11.01 -18.82 22.97
N ALA A 423 -11.25 -18.98 24.26
CA ALA A 423 -10.73 -18.14 25.31
C ALA A 423 -9.74 -18.92 26.18
N ILE A 424 -8.61 -18.28 26.50
CA ILE A 424 -7.61 -18.79 27.42
C ILE A 424 -7.28 -17.75 28.50
N ALA A 425 -6.73 -18.22 29.61
CA ALA A 425 -6.10 -17.38 30.61
C ALA A 425 -4.63 -17.78 30.72
N VAL A 426 -3.76 -16.79 30.70
CA VAL A 426 -2.30 -16.95 30.77
C VAL A 426 -1.82 -16.25 32.03
N GLY A 427 -1.09 -17.00 32.85
CA GLY A 427 -0.50 -16.54 34.08
C GLY A 427 0.66 -15.58 33.86
N ARG A 428 1.13 -15.00 34.95
CA ARG A 428 2.32 -14.12 34.94
C ARG A 428 3.61 -14.83 34.53
N ASP A 429 3.68 -16.14 34.69
CA ASP A 429 4.78 -17.00 34.27
C ASP A 429 4.73 -17.37 32.78
N GLY A 430 3.68 -16.96 32.06
CA GLY A 430 3.48 -17.29 30.65
C GLY A 430 2.77 -18.63 30.42
N GLU A 431 2.45 -19.37 31.49
CA GLU A 431 1.76 -20.65 31.42
C GLU A 431 0.24 -20.49 31.47
N ARG A 432 -0.50 -21.50 31.00
CA ARG A 432 -1.97 -21.46 31.07
C ARG A 432 -2.44 -21.66 32.50
N VAL A 433 -3.38 -20.82 32.93
CA VAL A 433 -3.98 -20.88 34.27
C VAL A 433 -5.49 -21.07 34.18
N ALA A 434 -6.08 -21.59 35.26
CA ALA A 434 -7.52 -21.67 35.37
C ALA A 434 -8.09 -20.33 35.84
N GLN A 435 -9.18 -19.89 35.24
CA GLN A 435 -9.88 -18.67 35.60
C GLN A 435 -11.39 -18.90 35.56
N ALA A 436 -12.03 -18.79 36.72
CA ALA A 436 -13.47 -19.02 36.86
C ALA A 436 -14.28 -17.74 36.61
N GLY A 437 -15.49 -17.90 36.09
CA GLY A 437 -16.47 -16.82 35.94
C GLY A 437 -16.04 -15.68 35.03
N VAL A 438 -15.25 -15.95 33.98
CA VAL A 438 -14.90 -14.94 32.98
C VAL A 438 -16.17 -14.49 32.28
N ALA A 439 -16.49 -13.20 32.40
CA ALA A 439 -17.63 -12.60 31.72
C ALA A 439 -17.25 -12.30 30.28
N TRP A 440 -18.14 -12.63 29.35
CA TRP A 440 -17.97 -12.33 27.93
C TRP A 440 -19.20 -11.61 27.40
N SER A 441 -19.01 -10.73 26.42
CA SER A 441 -20.10 -10.03 25.73
C SER A 441 -19.75 -9.86 24.26
N LEU A 442 -20.69 -10.23 23.40
CA LEU A 442 -20.63 -9.97 21.97
C LEU A 442 -21.48 -8.74 21.65
N TYR A 443 -20.87 -7.73 21.04
CA TYR A 443 -21.52 -6.50 20.62
C TYR A 443 -21.52 -6.38 19.11
N LYS A 444 -22.63 -5.91 18.53
CA LYS A 444 -22.67 -5.35 17.19
C LYS A 444 -22.27 -3.88 17.29
N VAL A 445 -21.25 -3.50 16.55
CA VAL A 445 -20.69 -2.14 16.56
C VAL A 445 -21.29 -1.37 15.40
N GLU A 446 -22.00 -0.29 15.71
CA GLU A 446 -22.48 0.66 14.71
C GLU A 446 -21.68 1.94 14.78
N THR A 447 -20.96 2.26 13.71
CA THR A 447 -20.22 3.51 13.59
C THR A 447 -21.09 4.55 12.89
N ARG A 448 -21.39 5.64 13.59
CA ARG A 448 -22.15 6.78 13.06
C ARG A 448 -21.28 8.03 13.08
N PHE A 449 -21.47 8.91 12.11
CA PHE A 449 -20.81 10.21 12.10
C PHE A 449 -21.77 11.27 12.59
N GLN A 450 -21.37 11.99 13.64
CA GLN A 450 -22.08 13.18 14.08
C GLN A 450 -21.38 14.41 13.53
N TRP A 451 -22.09 15.11 12.67
CA TRP A 451 -21.63 16.39 12.13
C TRP A 451 -21.86 17.49 13.16
N PHE A 452 -20.83 18.29 13.40
CA PHE A 452 -20.96 19.50 14.18
C PHE A 452 -20.26 20.65 13.48
N ARG A 453 -20.69 21.87 13.82
CA ARG A 453 -20.14 23.10 13.26
C ARG A 453 -19.36 23.82 14.35
N ALA A 454 -18.05 23.92 14.17
CA ALA A 454 -17.15 24.69 15.02
C ALA A 454 -16.36 25.67 14.14
N ASP A 455 -16.23 26.93 14.60
CA ASP A 455 -15.44 27.98 13.95
C ASP A 455 -15.71 28.18 12.44
N GLY A 456 -16.96 28.03 12.03
CA GLY A 456 -17.38 28.20 10.64
C GLY A 456 -17.06 27.02 9.71
N SER A 457 -16.50 25.93 10.24
CA SER A 457 -16.24 24.66 9.55
C SER A 457 -17.18 23.55 10.02
N TRP A 458 -17.54 22.64 9.11
CA TRP A 458 -18.16 21.37 9.46
C TRP A 458 -17.05 20.37 9.78
N ASP A 459 -17.12 19.79 10.97
CA ASP A 459 -16.26 18.71 11.42
C ASP A 459 -17.14 17.50 11.74
N TYR A 460 -16.55 16.32 11.85
CA TYR A 460 -17.26 15.11 12.21
C TYR A 460 -16.57 14.40 13.36
N GLU A 461 -17.38 13.90 14.29
CA GLU A 461 -16.93 12.95 15.30
C GLU A 461 -17.47 11.57 14.95
N THR A 462 -16.59 10.58 14.99
CA THR A 462 -16.96 9.17 14.92
C THR A 462 -17.59 8.77 16.25
N VAL A 463 -18.86 8.38 16.20
CA VAL A 463 -19.62 7.90 17.36
C VAL A 463 -19.88 6.42 17.17
N GLU A 464 -19.10 5.59 17.87
CA GLU A 464 -19.34 4.16 17.96
C GLU A 464 -20.46 3.88 18.97
N THR A 465 -21.49 3.17 18.52
CA THR A 465 -22.55 2.65 19.39
C THR A 465 -22.44 1.13 19.43
N LYS A 466 -22.18 0.57 20.62
CA LYS A 466 -22.17 -0.88 20.86
C LYS A 466 -23.57 -1.34 21.26
N SER A 467 -24.18 -2.23 20.49
CA SER A 467 -25.41 -2.92 20.85
C SER A 467 -25.11 -4.36 21.25
N ARG A 468 -25.53 -4.78 22.44
CA ARG A 468 -25.21 -6.12 22.96
C ARG A 468 -26.08 -7.15 22.24
N VAL A 469 -25.44 -8.11 21.59
CA VAL A 469 -26.10 -9.22 20.88
C VAL A 469 -26.38 -10.35 21.87
N THR A 470 -25.35 -10.79 22.58
CA THR A 470 -25.42 -11.86 23.57
C THR A 470 -24.29 -11.72 24.58
N ASN A 471 -24.40 -12.37 25.73
CA ASN A 471 -23.39 -12.40 26.77
C ASN A 471 -23.48 -13.69 27.60
N GLY A 472 -22.47 -13.91 28.43
CA GLY A 472 -22.47 -15.03 29.37
C GLY A 472 -21.27 -15.01 30.28
N ALA A 473 -21.09 -16.13 30.99
CA ALA A 473 -19.92 -16.41 31.80
C ALA A 473 -19.38 -17.81 31.46
N ILE A 474 -18.06 -17.95 31.46
CA ILE A 474 -17.36 -19.21 31.21
C ILE A 474 -16.28 -19.44 32.26
N ASP A 475 -16.01 -20.72 32.53
CA ASP A 475 -14.84 -21.13 33.29
C ASP A 475 -13.75 -21.59 32.32
N ILE A 476 -12.58 -20.98 32.41
CA ILE A 476 -11.40 -21.35 31.64
C ILE A 476 -10.57 -22.32 32.48
N ALA A 477 -10.32 -23.52 31.98
CA ALA A 477 -9.44 -24.48 32.62
C ALA A 477 -7.98 -24.28 32.17
N ALA A 478 -7.01 -24.66 33.01
CA ALA A 478 -5.59 -24.53 32.67
C ALA A 478 -5.18 -25.44 31.48
N ASP A 479 -5.85 -26.58 31.30
CA ASP A 479 -5.48 -27.63 30.34
C ASP A 479 -6.24 -27.56 29.00
N ARG A 480 -7.36 -26.83 28.92
CA ARG A 480 -8.13 -26.66 27.67
C ARG A 480 -8.76 -25.26 27.51
N PRO A 481 -8.85 -24.71 26.28
CA PRO A 481 -9.52 -23.43 26.05
C PRO A 481 -11.02 -23.56 26.34
N ALA A 482 -11.64 -22.45 26.75
CA ALA A 482 -13.09 -22.35 26.84
C ALA A 482 -13.67 -21.85 25.51
N ARG A 483 -14.84 -22.35 25.12
CA ARG A 483 -15.48 -21.99 23.85
C ARG A 483 -16.53 -20.92 24.06
N ILE A 484 -16.52 -19.89 23.22
CA ILE A 484 -17.55 -18.85 23.14
C ILE A 484 -18.16 -18.94 21.75
N GLU A 485 -19.49 -18.87 21.66
CA GLU A 485 -20.21 -18.78 20.40
C GLU A 485 -21.31 -17.72 20.51
N GLY A 486 -21.52 -16.96 19.44
CA GLY A 486 -22.62 -16.01 19.37
C GLY A 486 -23.14 -15.87 17.93
N PRO A 487 -24.46 -15.67 17.77
CA PRO A 487 -25.03 -15.50 16.45
C PRO A 487 -24.59 -14.15 15.88
N VAL A 488 -24.14 -14.16 14.63
CA VAL A 488 -23.77 -12.94 13.91
C VAL A 488 -24.55 -12.84 12.62
N GLU A 489 -25.15 -11.67 12.42
CA GLU A 489 -25.65 -11.24 11.12
C GLU A 489 -24.53 -10.50 10.40
N TRP A 490 -24.82 -9.91 9.24
CA TRP A 490 -23.89 -9.03 8.56
C TRP A 490 -23.46 -7.81 9.43
N GLY A 491 -22.17 -7.44 9.38
CA GLY A 491 -21.63 -6.17 9.91
C GLY A 491 -20.42 -6.33 10.83
N THR A 492 -20.04 -5.24 11.51
CA THR A 492 -18.91 -5.18 12.46
C THR A 492 -19.33 -5.60 13.86
N TYR A 493 -18.51 -6.41 14.51
CA TYR A 493 -18.73 -6.92 15.85
C TYR A 493 -17.47 -6.81 16.71
N ARG A 494 -17.66 -6.69 18.03
CA ARG A 494 -16.60 -6.75 19.04
C ARG A 494 -16.95 -7.82 20.07
N LEU A 495 -16.05 -8.78 20.26
CA LEU A 495 -16.09 -9.68 21.41
C LEU A 495 -15.24 -9.08 22.53
N GLU A 496 -15.82 -8.94 23.72
CA GLU A 496 -15.10 -8.50 24.93
C GLU A 496 -15.12 -9.60 25.99
N ILE A 497 -13.97 -9.87 26.60
CA ILE A 497 -13.84 -10.77 27.74
C ILE A 497 -13.14 -10.08 28.91
N ALA A 498 -13.68 -10.27 30.11
CA ALA A 498 -13.15 -9.66 31.33
C ALA A 498 -13.36 -10.56 32.54
N SER A 499 -12.41 -10.51 33.49
CA SER A 499 -12.61 -11.11 34.81
C SER A 499 -13.40 -10.16 35.71
N PRO A 500 -14.56 -10.57 36.26
CA PRO A 500 -15.31 -9.75 37.22
C PRO A 500 -14.52 -9.41 38.49
N ALA A 501 -13.56 -10.26 38.86
CA ALA A 501 -12.69 -10.04 40.02
C ALA A 501 -11.48 -9.13 39.70
N ALA A 502 -11.31 -8.69 38.45
CA ALA A 502 -10.18 -7.87 37.97
C ALA A 502 -8.78 -8.42 38.25
N ASN A 503 -8.68 -9.73 38.52
CA ASN A 503 -7.43 -10.46 38.74
C ASN A 503 -6.71 -10.84 37.44
N ALA A 504 -7.40 -10.78 36.29
CA ALA A 504 -6.84 -10.94 34.96
C ALA A 504 -7.12 -9.70 34.09
N LEU A 505 -6.16 -9.33 33.24
CA LEU A 505 -6.29 -8.28 32.24
C LEU A 505 -7.33 -8.70 31.18
N PRO A 506 -8.22 -7.77 30.77
CA PRO A 506 -9.26 -8.06 29.77
C PRO A 506 -8.68 -8.19 28.36
N ALA A 507 -9.48 -8.72 27.45
CA ALA A 507 -9.19 -8.70 26.02
C ALA A 507 -10.44 -8.34 25.21
N SER A 508 -10.24 -7.69 24.06
CA SER A 508 -11.27 -7.54 23.05
C SER A 508 -10.75 -7.85 21.65
N PHE A 509 -11.66 -8.28 20.78
CA PHE A 509 -11.37 -8.65 19.41
C PHE A 509 -12.48 -8.13 18.48
N ASP A 510 -12.09 -7.33 17.51
CA ASP A 510 -12.97 -6.83 16.46
C ASP A 510 -12.94 -7.72 15.24
N PHE A 511 -14.12 -7.96 14.67
CA PHE A 511 -14.26 -8.77 13.47
C PHE A 511 -15.48 -8.35 12.66
N GLU A 512 -15.42 -8.64 11.37
CA GLU A 512 -16.55 -8.56 10.46
C GLU A 512 -17.25 -9.91 10.38
N ALA A 513 -18.56 -9.89 10.24
CA ALA A 513 -19.35 -11.04 9.84
C ALA A 513 -19.97 -10.78 8.46
N GLY A 514 -19.68 -11.67 7.51
CA GLY A 514 -20.03 -11.51 6.09
C GLY A 514 -18.81 -11.50 5.18
N TRP A 515 -18.95 -10.85 4.03
CA TRP A 515 -17.94 -10.80 2.98
C TRP A 515 -16.68 -10.01 3.38
N TYR A 516 -15.51 -10.43 2.90
CA TYR A 516 -14.21 -9.90 3.31
C TYR A 516 -14.06 -8.43 2.90
N VAL A 517 -13.66 -7.59 3.85
CA VAL A 517 -13.33 -6.16 3.65
C VAL A 517 -11.94 -5.96 4.23
N GLU A 518 -11.01 -5.44 3.44
CA GLU A 518 -9.68 -5.13 3.94
C GLU A 518 -9.78 -4.00 4.98
N ALA A 519 -9.20 -4.21 6.16
CA ALA A 519 -9.37 -3.35 7.33
C ALA A 519 -8.55 -2.05 7.21
N LYS A 520 -8.88 -1.18 6.26
CA LYS A 520 -8.41 0.21 6.23
C LYS A 520 -9.56 1.15 5.82
N ALA A 521 -10.04 1.88 6.84
CA ALA A 521 -10.85 3.11 6.82
C ALA A 521 -11.96 3.28 5.77
N LEU A 522 -13.14 2.72 6.04
CA LEU A 522 -14.41 3.02 5.34
C LEU A 522 -15.30 3.98 6.15
N ASP A 523 -14.69 5.01 6.74
CA ASP A 523 -15.34 5.96 7.65
C ASP A 523 -15.63 7.32 6.99
N THR A 524 -15.87 7.33 5.67
CA THR A 524 -16.34 8.54 4.96
C THR A 524 -17.70 8.30 4.28
N PRO A 525 -18.63 9.28 4.27
CA PRO A 525 -19.95 9.14 3.64
C PRO A 525 -19.92 8.86 2.14
N GLU A 526 -18.79 9.19 1.49
CA GLU A 526 -18.53 8.95 0.07
C GLU A 526 -17.96 7.55 -0.19
N ALA A 527 -17.80 6.73 0.85
CA ALA A 527 -17.29 5.38 0.74
C ALA A 527 -18.44 4.36 0.54
N LEU A 528 -18.26 3.47 -0.43
CA LEU A 528 -19.13 2.32 -0.68
C LEU A 528 -18.40 1.08 -0.16
N LYS A 529 -19.07 0.24 0.63
CA LYS A 529 -18.46 -0.99 1.12
C LYS A 529 -18.48 -2.01 -0.01
N VAL A 530 -17.29 -2.36 -0.51
CA VAL A 530 -17.09 -3.37 -1.56
C VAL A 530 -16.33 -4.51 -0.94
N SER A 531 -16.85 -5.71 -1.10
CA SER A 531 -16.31 -6.90 -0.46
C SER A 531 -16.32 -8.08 -1.41
N LEU A 532 -15.33 -8.95 -1.28
CA LEU A 532 -15.12 -10.10 -2.16
C LEU A 532 -15.35 -11.40 -1.38
N ASP A 533 -15.77 -12.45 -2.08
CA ASP A 533 -15.92 -13.78 -1.47
C ASP A 533 -14.57 -14.43 -1.13
N LYS A 534 -13.50 -14.05 -1.83
CA LYS A 534 -12.13 -14.54 -1.58
C LYS A 534 -11.11 -13.43 -1.85
N PRO A 535 -9.95 -13.46 -1.18
CA PRO A 535 -8.86 -12.53 -1.48
C PRO A 535 -8.09 -12.88 -2.77
N ARG A 536 -8.15 -14.15 -3.20
CA ARG A 536 -7.50 -14.65 -4.43
C ARG A 536 -8.38 -15.63 -5.19
N TYR A 537 -8.21 -15.66 -6.51
CA TYR A 537 -8.99 -16.47 -7.45
C TYR A 537 -8.10 -17.16 -8.47
N ALA A 538 -8.50 -18.36 -8.91
CA ALA A 538 -7.91 -18.98 -10.09
C ALA A 538 -8.56 -18.43 -11.37
N ILE A 539 -7.84 -18.45 -12.49
CA ILE A 539 -8.44 -18.13 -13.79
C ILE A 539 -9.56 -19.12 -14.09
N GLY A 540 -10.75 -18.61 -14.41
CA GLY A 540 -11.97 -19.40 -14.61
C GLY A 540 -12.89 -19.45 -13.39
N ASP A 541 -12.45 -18.99 -12.22
CA ASP A 541 -13.33 -18.75 -11.08
C ASP A 541 -14.30 -17.59 -11.37
N THR A 542 -15.33 -17.48 -10.53
CA THR A 542 -16.24 -16.32 -10.50
C THR A 542 -16.04 -15.60 -9.18
N ALA A 543 -15.64 -14.33 -9.23
CA ALA A 543 -15.57 -13.46 -8.08
C ALA A 543 -16.96 -12.94 -7.76
N ARG A 544 -17.46 -13.22 -6.55
CA ARG A 544 -18.72 -12.67 -6.05
C ARG A 544 -18.43 -11.41 -5.25
N VAL A 545 -18.90 -10.30 -5.81
CA VAL A 545 -18.70 -8.95 -5.29
C VAL A 545 -19.95 -8.52 -4.54
N HIS A 546 -19.82 -8.30 -3.24
CA HIS A 546 -20.88 -7.77 -2.42
C HIS A 546 -20.72 -6.26 -2.25
N LEU A 547 -21.73 -5.51 -2.66
CA LEU A 547 -21.82 -4.07 -2.50
C LEU A 547 -22.80 -3.76 -1.37
N GLU A 548 -22.37 -2.99 -0.39
CA GLU A 548 -23.25 -2.43 0.62
C GLU A 548 -23.20 -0.89 0.63
N SER A 549 -24.38 -0.30 0.69
CA SER A 549 -24.60 1.14 0.67
C SER A 549 -25.63 1.60 1.69
N ARG A 550 -25.47 2.86 2.11
CA ARG A 550 -26.40 3.60 2.96
C ARG A 550 -27.59 4.19 2.18
N PHE A 551 -27.58 4.11 0.85
CA PHE A 551 -28.63 4.62 -0.02
C PHE A 551 -28.80 3.77 -1.27
N ASP A 552 -30.02 3.77 -1.82
CA ASP A 552 -30.35 3.13 -3.09
C ASP A 552 -29.85 3.95 -4.29
N GLY A 553 -29.53 3.27 -5.38
CA GLY A 553 -29.02 3.92 -6.59
C GLY A 553 -28.60 2.94 -7.67
N VAL A 554 -27.88 3.44 -8.68
CA VAL A 554 -27.32 2.63 -9.76
C VAL A 554 -25.82 2.49 -9.55
N ALA A 555 -25.34 1.27 -9.36
CA ALA A 555 -23.92 0.97 -9.22
C ALA A 555 -23.30 0.65 -10.59
N LEU A 556 -22.16 1.26 -10.90
CA LEU A 556 -21.26 0.88 -11.98
C LEU A 556 -20.09 0.12 -11.37
N VAL A 557 -20.07 -1.19 -11.53
CA VAL A 557 -18.99 -2.09 -11.11
C VAL A 557 -18.01 -2.24 -12.25
N MET A 558 -16.73 -2.15 -11.95
CA MET A 558 -15.64 -2.19 -12.91
C MET A 558 -14.51 -3.06 -12.39
N VAL A 559 -13.82 -3.76 -13.29
CA VAL A 559 -12.55 -4.42 -12.98
C VAL A 559 -11.44 -3.58 -13.59
N VAL A 560 -10.53 -3.12 -12.75
CA VAL A 560 -9.55 -2.09 -13.09
C VAL A 560 -8.16 -2.46 -12.58
N ASP A 561 -7.13 -2.34 -13.42
CA ASP A 561 -5.72 -2.32 -13.01
C ASP A 561 -5.06 -1.01 -13.49
N ASP A 562 -4.15 -1.09 -14.46
CA ASP A 562 -3.62 0.03 -15.23
C ASP A 562 -4.50 0.37 -16.46
N ARG A 563 -5.54 -0.43 -16.65
CA ARG A 563 -6.52 -0.39 -17.74
C ARG A 563 -7.91 -0.77 -17.24
N LEU A 564 -8.93 -0.46 -18.04
CA LEU A 564 -10.30 -0.89 -17.78
C LEU A 564 -10.54 -2.27 -18.40
N VAL A 565 -10.74 -3.30 -17.58
CA VAL A 565 -10.93 -4.69 -18.04
C VAL A 565 -12.39 -4.97 -18.37
N THR A 566 -13.30 -4.66 -17.44
CA THR A 566 -14.73 -4.87 -17.67
C THR A 566 -15.58 -3.87 -16.90
N THR A 567 -16.81 -3.67 -17.34
CA THR A 567 -17.80 -2.82 -16.68
C THR A 567 -19.17 -3.50 -16.67
N GLN A 568 -19.91 -3.33 -15.58
CA GLN A 568 -21.26 -3.85 -15.39
C GLN A 568 -22.07 -2.88 -14.55
N SER A 569 -23.27 -2.53 -15.00
CA SER A 569 -24.21 -1.73 -14.20
C SER A 569 -25.21 -2.63 -13.48
N VAL A 570 -25.50 -2.33 -12.22
CA VAL A 570 -26.50 -3.03 -11.40
C VAL A 570 -27.31 -2.02 -10.60
N GLU A 571 -28.61 -2.27 -10.43
CA GLU A 571 -29.44 -1.48 -9.51
C GLU A 571 -29.26 -2.00 -8.09
N LEU A 572 -29.00 -1.09 -7.15
CA LEU A 572 -28.91 -1.40 -5.73
C LEU A 572 -30.17 -0.88 -5.05
N THR A 573 -31.01 -1.80 -4.61
CA THR A 573 -32.24 -1.52 -3.85
C THR A 573 -32.21 -2.31 -2.55
N GLY A 574 -32.51 -1.65 -1.42
CA GLY A 574 -32.57 -2.31 -0.12
C GLY A 574 -31.21 -2.44 0.59
N GLY A 575 -30.24 -1.58 0.25
CA GLY A 575 -28.99 -1.43 1.00
C GLY A 575 -27.82 -2.33 0.58
N ALA A 576 -28.05 -3.45 -0.13
CA ALA A 576 -26.97 -4.29 -0.62
C ALA A 576 -27.31 -5.05 -1.92
N VAL A 577 -26.29 -5.45 -2.69
CA VAL A 577 -26.42 -6.28 -3.89
C VAL A 577 -25.16 -7.11 -4.14
N ASP A 578 -25.34 -8.34 -4.63
CA ASP A 578 -24.24 -9.22 -5.08
C ASP A 578 -24.10 -9.18 -6.61
N VAL A 579 -22.86 -9.13 -7.09
CA VAL A 579 -22.50 -9.11 -8.51
C VAL A 579 -21.45 -10.18 -8.78
N ASP A 580 -21.74 -11.08 -9.72
CA ASP A 580 -20.81 -12.14 -10.13
C ASP A 580 -19.95 -11.65 -11.32
N LEU A 581 -18.63 -11.67 -11.17
CA LEU A 581 -17.66 -11.28 -12.19
C LEU A 581 -16.76 -12.47 -12.58
N PRO A 582 -16.67 -12.86 -13.86
CA PRO A 582 -15.78 -13.95 -14.27
C PRO A 582 -14.31 -13.50 -14.22
N VAL A 583 -13.48 -14.28 -13.55
CA VAL A 583 -12.03 -14.03 -13.45
C VAL A 583 -11.34 -14.58 -14.70
N THR A 584 -10.80 -13.68 -15.52
CA THR A 584 -10.14 -14.02 -16.80
C THR A 584 -8.64 -13.71 -16.75
N ARG A 585 -7.89 -14.14 -17.78
CA ARG A 585 -6.47 -13.79 -17.92
C ARG A 585 -6.21 -12.28 -18.02
N GLU A 586 -7.22 -11.49 -18.41
CA GLU A 586 -7.08 -10.04 -18.56
C GLU A 586 -6.95 -9.31 -17.22
N TRP A 587 -7.30 -9.98 -16.11
CA TRP A 587 -7.06 -9.50 -14.74
C TRP A 587 -5.57 -9.54 -14.38
N GLY A 588 -4.71 -10.18 -15.20
CA GLY A 588 -3.27 -10.24 -14.95
C GLY A 588 -2.95 -10.93 -13.61
N PRO A 589 -2.04 -10.38 -12.79
CA PRO A 589 -1.77 -10.89 -11.44
C PRO A 589 -2.86 -10.56 -10.41
N GLY A 590 -3.80 -9.70 -10.77
CA GLY A 590 -4.88 -9.22 -9.92
C GLY A 590 -5.38 -7.87 -10.40
N ALA A 591 -6.59 -7.52 -9.98
CA ALA A 591 -7.23 -6.26 -10.35
C ALA A 591 -8.08 -5.74 -9.21
N TYR A 592 -8.32 -4.43 -9.20
CA TYR A 592 -9.28 -3.80 -8.32
C TYR A 592 -10.68 -3.95 -8.88
N VAL A 593 -11.57 -4.56 -8.11
CA VAL A 593 -13.00 -4.43 -8.35
C VAL A 593 -13.45 -3.10 -7.74
N THR A 594 -13.76 -2.13 -8.60
CA THR A 594 -14.15 -0.77 -8.23
C THR A 594 -15.63 -0.57 -8.51
N ALA A 595 -16.37 0.01 -7.58
CA ALA A 595 -17.79 0.31 -7.75
C ALA A 595 -18.09 1.79 -7.46
N PHE A 596 -18.78 2.43 -8.40
CA PHE A 596 -19.38 3.75 -8.21
C PHE A 596 -20.88 3.62 -8.06
N LEU A 597 -21.41 3.95 -6.89
CA LEU A 597 -22.86 4.00 -6.67
C LEU A 597 -23.36 5.43 -6.83
N TYR A 598 -24.28 5.63 -7.77
CA TYR A 598 -24.87 6.93 -8.07
C TYR A 598 -26.29 7.01 -7.51
N ARG A 599 -26.56 8.03 -6.71
CA ARG A 599 -27.90 8.36 -6.22
C ARG A 599 -28.56 9.39 -7.14
N PRO A 600 -29.81 9.15 -7.60
CA PRO A 600 -30.56 10.14 -8.35
C PRO A 600 -30.95 11.35 -7.48
N MET A 601 -31.38 12.42 -8.14
CA MET A 601 -31.95 13.59 -7.48
C MET A 601 -33.35 13.28 -6.95
N ASP A 602 -33.67 13.73 -5.73
CA ASP A 602 -35.02 13.65 -5.18
C ASP A 602 -35.38 15.00 -4.53
N LEU A 603 -36.19 15.77 -5.24
CA LEU A 603 -36.59 17.11 -4.80
C LEU A 603 -37.61 17.07 -3.64
N GLU A 604 -38.46 16.05 -3.57
CA GLU A 604 -39.45 15.91 -2.50
C GLU A 604 -38.76 15.57 -1.18
N ALA A 605 -37.81 14.64 -1.22
CA ALA A 605 -36.99 14.26 -0.07
C ALA A 605 -35.84 15.25 0.21
N ARG A 606 -35.67 16.30 -0.63
CA ARG A 606 -34.59 17.30 -0.56
C ARG A 606 -33.19 16.65 -0.59
N ARG A 607 -33.01 15.62 -1.42
CA ARG A 607 -31.75 14.90 -1.58
C ARG A 607 -31.13 15.27 -2.93
N MET A 608 -29.91 15.82 -2.86
CA MET A 608 -29.11 16.08 -4.06
C MET A 608 -28.50 14.77 -4.60
N PRO A 609 -28.16 14.74 -5.90
CA PRO A 609 -27.38 13.64 -6.47
C PRO A 609 -26.08 13.47 -5.68
N ALA A 610 -25.68 12.21 -5.49
CA ALA A 610 -24.47 11.89 -4.76
C ALA A 610 -23.82 10.65 -5.36
N ARG A 611 -22.55 10.45 -5.03
CA ARG A 611 -21.78 9.30 -5.49
C ARG A 611 -20.98 8.72 -4.33
N ALA A 612 -21.06 7.40 -4.15
CA ALA A 612 -20.18 6.65 -3.25
C ALA A 612 -19.22 5.75 -4.05
N VAL A 613 -17.97 5.62 -3.57
CA VAL A 613 -16.90 4.85 -4.21
C VAL A 613 -16.37 3.79 -3.25
N GLY A 614 -16.22 2.59 -3.75
CA GLY A 614 -15.53 1.51 -3.06
C GLY A 614 -14.71 0.70 -4.01
N LEU A 615 -13.69 0.05 -3.48
CA LEU A 615 -12.84 -0.84 -4.23
C LEU A 615 -12.31 -1.95 -3.35
N ALA A 616 -12.01 -3.09 -3.96
CA ALA A 616 -11.36 -4.22 -3.30
C ALA A 616 -10.35 -4.85 -4.27
N TRP A 617 -9.16 -5.18 -3.79
CA TRP A 617 -8.17 -5.91 -4.58
C TRP A 617 -8.56 -7.38 -4.67
N ALA A 618 -8.65 -7.90 -5.89
CA ALA A 618 -8.84 -9.31 -6.18
C ALA A 618 -7.54 -9.88 -6.78
N GLY A 619 -6.78 -10.63 -5.99
CA GLY A 619 -5.57 -11.29 -6.48
C GLY A 619 -5.91 -12.45 -7.41
N VAL A 620 -5.07 -12.70 -8.40
CA VAL A 620 -5.14 -13.89 -9.26
C VAL A 620 -4.01 -14.83 -8.87
N ASP A 621 -4.33 -16.08 -8.60
CA ASP A 621 -3.33 -17.11 -8.27
C ASP A 621 -2.38 -17.33 -9.47
N PRO A 622 -1.05 -17.14 -9.29
CA PRO A 622 -0.09 -17.38 -10.37
C PRO A 622 -0.02 -18.85 -10.78
N GLY A 623 -0.40 -19.81 -9.92
CA GLY A 623 -0.37 -21.24 -10.19
C GLY A 623 1.01 -21.68 -10.69
N ALA A 624 1.07 -22.32 -11.87
CA ALA A 624 2.33 -22.78 -12.47
C ALA A 624 3.28 -21.66 -12.95
N ARG A 625 2.87 -20.38 -12.82
CA ARG A 625 3.70 -19.22 -13.14
C ARG A 625 4.61 -18.80 -11.98
N ASP A 626 4.31 -19.25 -10.76
CA ASP A 626 5.21 -19.18 -9.62
C ASP A 626 6.21 -20.35 -9.70
N LEU A 627 7.46 -20.06 -10.03
CA LEU A 627 8.49 -21.07 -10.26
C LEU A 627 9.13 -21.49 -8.94
N ASN A 628 8.93 -22.75 -8.56
CA ASN A 628 9.57 -23.32 -7.37
C ASN A 628 11.06 -23.62 -7.62
N VAL A 629 11.94 -22.71 -7.17
CA VAL A 629 13.40 -22.81 -7.33
C VAL A 629 14.03 -23.49 -6.10
N ALA A 630 14.69 -24.63 -6.32
CA ALA A 630 15.49 -25.32 -5.31
C ALA A 630 16.99 -25.21 -5.60
N LEU A 631 17.79 -24.91 -4.57
CA LEU A 631 19.25 -24.84 -4.63
C LEU A 631 19.89 -26.02 -3.88
N GLU A 632 20.89 -26.64 -4.50
CA GLU A 632 21.73 -27.69 -3.91
C GLU A 632 23.19 -27.23 -3.91
N ALA A 633 23.78 -27.09 -2.72
CA ALA A 633 25.18 -26.67 -2.54
C ALA A 633 25.74 -27.27 -1.23
N PRO A 634 27.08 -27.43 -1.09
CA PRO A 634 27.68 -27.92 0.16
C PRO A 634 27.50 -26.91 1.31
N ALA A 635 27.22 -27.40 2.51
CA ALA A 635 27.05 -26.55 3.71
C ALA A 635 28.38 -25.91 4.18
N GLU A 636 29.51 -26.58 3.95
CA GLU A 636 30.86 -26.09 4.27
C GLU A 636 31.83 -26.50 3.16
N MET A 637 32.83 -25.67 2.90
CA MET A 637 33.91 -25.96 1.95
C MET A 637 35.21 -25.27 2.35
N ARG A 638 36.34 -25.71 1.78
CA ARG A 638 37.62 -25.00 1.94
C ARG A 638 37.78 -23.90 0.89
N PRO A 639 38.48 -22.79 1.20
CA PRO A 639 38.77 -21.73 0.24
C PRO A 639 39.61 -22.23 -0.94
N ARG A 640 39.69 -21.43 -2.02
CA ARG A 640 40.46 -21.72 -3.24
C ARG A 640 39.98 -22.98 -3.97
N GLN A 641 38.67 -23.22 -3.97
CA GLN A 641 38.01 -24.35 -4.62
C GLN A 641 36.83 -23.87 -5.48
N LEU A 642 36.40 -24.71 -6.42
CA LEU A 642 35.16 -24.51 -7.15
C LEU A 642 34.01 -25.11 -6.33
N MET A 643 32.96 -24.33 -6.10
CA MET A 643 31.72 -24.78 -5.49
C MET A 643 30.71 -25.12 -6.58
N ASP A 644 30.33 -26.38 -6.69
CA ASP A 644 29.27 -26.80 -7.59
C ASP A 644 27.91 -26.52 -6.96
N VAL A 645 27.07 -25.76 -7.66
CA VAL A 645 25.71 -25.40 -7.25
C VAL A 645 24.73 -25.97 -8.27
N GLY A 646 23.80 -26.80 -7.81
CA GLY A 646 22.65 -27.27 -8.57
C GLY A 646 21.46 -26.34 -8.37
N VAL A 647 20.75 -26.01 -9.45
CA VAL A 647 19.48 -25.30 -9.41
C VAL A 647 18.42 -26.15 -10.09
N THR A 648 17.28 -26.36 -9.45
CA THR A 648 16.16 -27.16 -9.99
C THR A 648 14.87 -26.35 -9.96
N LEU A 649 14.15 -26.32 -11.07
CA LEU A 649 12.82 -25.72 -11.18
C LEU A 649 11.76 -26.82 -11.03
N ALA A 650 11.26 -27.00 -9.81
CA ALA A 650 10.30 -28.05 -9.51
C ALA A 650 8.93 -27.75 -10.15
N GLY A 651 8.32 -28.78 -10.76
CA GLY A 651 7.00 -28.65 -11.40
C GLY A 651 7.02 -28.03 -12.81
N LEU A 652 8.19 -27.69 -13.35
CA LEU A 652 8.32 -27.21 -14.72
C LEU A 652 7.98 -28.33 -15.73
N PRO A 653 7.04 -28.13 -16.67
CA PRO A 653 6.75 -29.13 -17.68
C PRO A 653 7.97 -29.41 -18.58
N ALA A 654 8.21 -30.68 -18.90
CA ALA A 654 9.35 -31.10 -19.71
C ALA A 654 9.39 -30.36 -21.06
N GLY A 655 10.57 -29.84 -21.43
CA GLY A 655 10.77 -29.07 -22.66
C GLY A 655 10.31 -27.60 -22.61
N THR A 656 9.88 -27.10 -21.44
CA THR A 656 9.61 -25.67 -21.26
C THR A 656 10.93 -24.90 -21.25
N GLU A 657 11.06 -23.92 -22.13
CA GLU A 657 12.22 -23.02 -22.15
C GLU A 657 12.25 -22.16 -20.88
N ALA A 658 13.34 -22.28 -20.12
CA ALA A 658 13.55 -21.58 -18.86
C ALA A 658 15.00 -21.13 -18.72
N TYR A 659 15.20 -20.06 -17.96
CA TYR A 659 16.49 -19.46 -17.68
C TYR A 659 16.64 -19.19 -16.20
N VAL A 660 17.87 -19.10 -15.74
CA VAL A 660 18.22 -18.81 -14.35
C VAL A 660 19.47 -17.94 -14.26
N THR A 661 19.53 -17.08 -13.25
CA THR A 661 20.78 -16.47 -12.77
C THR A 661 21.07 -16.98 -11.35
N LEU A 662 22.35 -17.04 -11.00
CA LEU A 662 22.84 -17.33 -9.67
C LEU A 662 23.83 -16.25 -9.25
N ALA A 663 23.60 -15.68 -8.08
CA ALA A 663 24.55 -14.85 -7.37
C ALA A 663 25.08 -15.60 -6.13
N ALA A 664 26.38 -15.48 -5.87
CA ALA A 664 27.01 -15.93 -4.64
C ALA A 664 27.79 -14.76 -4.05
N VAL A 665 27.33 -14.23 -2.92
CA VAL A 665 27.88 -12.98 -2.34
C VAL A 665 28.20 -13.21 -0.87
N ASP A 666 29.33 -12.66 -0.42
CA ASP A 666 29.70 -12.61 1.00
C ASP A 666 28.58 -11.94 1.82
N LEU A 667 28.10 -12.66 2.83
CA LEU A 667 27.05 -12.22 3.74
C LEU A 667 27.43 -10.91 4.46
N GLY A 668 28.71 -10.71 4.78
CA GLY A 668 29.20 -9.47 5.39
C GLY A 668 28.99 -8.23 4.51
N ILE A 669 28.99 -8.40 3.19
CA ILE A 669 28.69 -7.33 2.22
C ILE A 669 27.19 -7.05 2.17
N LEU A 670 26.37 -8.09 2.16
CA LEU A 670 24.91 -7.96 2.10
C LEU A 670 24.33 -7.31 3.36
N ASN A 671 24.94 -7.58 4.53
CA ASN A 671 24.50 -7.02 5.82
C ASN A 671 24.63 -5.49 5.89
N LEU A 672 25.67 -4.91 5.26
CA LEU A 672 25.91 -3.46 5.26
C LEU A 672 24.73 -2.64 4.74
N THR A 673 24.00 -3.19 3.76
CA THR A 673 22.81 -2.55 3.17
C THR A 673 21.52 -3.26 3.52
N ARG A 674 21.56 -4.28 4.40
CA ARG A 674 20.43 -5.20 4.68
C ARG A 674 19.79 -5.72 3.39
N TYR A 675 20.63 -6.09 2.43
CA TYR A 675 20.21 -6.45 1.09
C TYR A 675 19.29 -7.69 1.12
N GLN A 676 18.10 -7.52 0.55
CA GLN A 676 17.11 -8.57 0.39
C GLN A 676 17.36 -9.34 -0.90
N THR A 677 17.13 -10.66 -0.88
CA THR A 677 17.16 -11.45 -2.10
C THR A 677 16.12 -10.91 -3.08
N PRO A 678 16.50 -10.62 -4.35
CA PRO A 678 15.55 -10.16 -5.34
C PRO A 678 14.39 -11.14 -5.52
N ASP A 679 13.17 -10.62 -5.49
CA ASP A 679 11.94 -11.41 -5.50
C ASP A 679 11.05 -10.97 -6.68
N PRO A 680 11.28 -11.56 -7.88
CA PRO A 680 10.46 -11.26 -9.04
C PRO A 680 9.03 -11.80 -8.91
N GLU A 681 8.80 -12.85 -8.11
CA GLU A 681 7.46 -13.42 -7.85
C GLU A 681 6.59 -12.39 -7.14
N ALA A 682 7.04 -11.88 -5.98
CA ALA A 682 6.33 -10.84 -5.25
C ALA A 682 6.21 -9.55 -6.08
N TYR A 683 7.20 -9.25 -6.94
CA TYR A 683 7.14 -8.11 -7.83
C TYR A 683 6.02 -8.25 -8.87
N TYR A 684 5.92 -9.37 -9.59
CA TYR A 684 4.97 -9.53 -10.70
C TYR A 684 3.58 -10.01 -10.27
N PHE A 685 3.47 -10.78 -9.20
CA PHE A 685 2.22 -11.41 -8.73
C PHE A 685 1.69 -10.80 -7.43
N GLY A 686 2.40 -9.84 -6.84
CA GLY A 686 1.93 -9.06 -5.69
C GLY A 686 0.87 -8.02 -6.04
N GLN A 687 0.25 -7.45 -5.00
CA GLN A 687 -0.70 -6.35 -5.15
C GLN A 687 -0.04 -5.12 -5.77
N ARG A 688 -0.69 -4.56 -6.79
CA ARG A 688 -0.32 -3.29 -7.41
C ARG A 688 -1.16 -2.17 -6.84
N ARG A 689 -0.63 -0.96 -6.79
CA ARG A 689 -1.43 0.26 -6.60
C ARG A 689 -2.33 0.45 -7.82
N LEU A 690 -3.52 1.00 -7.60
CA LEU A 690 -4.47 1.32 -8.67
C LEU A 690 -3.80 2.16 -9.77
N GLY A 691 -3.76 1.62 -10.99
CA GLY A 691 -3.11 2.25 -12.14
C GLY A 691 -3.97 3.23 -12.92
N MET A 692 -5.23 3.43 -12.51
CA MET A 692 -6.14 4.39 -13.12
C MET A 692 -6.38 5.60 -12.22
N ALA A 693 -6.18 6.78 -12.79
CA ALA A 693 -6.56 8.05 -12.17
C ALA A 693 -8.04 8.35 -12.44
N ILE A 694 -8.84 8.41 -11.37
CA ILE A 694 -10.29 8.65 -11.41
C ILE A 694 -10.59 10.14 -11.18
N ARG A 695 -11.46 10.73 -12.01
CA ARG A 695 -11.96 12.10 -11.84
C ARG A 695 -13.45 12.15 -12.13
N ASP A 696 -14.17 13.04 -11.44
CA ASP A 696 -15.60 13.25 -11.66
C ASP A 696 -16.07 14.64 -11.21
N LEU A 697 -17.36 14.91 -11.45
CA LEU A 697 -18.03 16.16 -11.11
C LEU A 697 -18.82 16.14 -9.80
N TYR A 698 -18.98 14.99 -9.15
CA TYR A 698 -19.91 14.84 -8.03
C TYR A 698 -19.46 15.61 -6.79
N GLY A 699 -18.15 15.74 -6.57
CA GLY A 699 -17.58 16.61 -5.53
C GLY A 699 -17.64 18.12 -5.83
N GLN A 700 -18.08 18.52 -7.03
CA GLN A 700 -18.18 19.92 -7.47
C GLN A 700 -19.62 20.40 -7.63
N LEU A 701 -20.60 19.55 -7.32
CA LEU A 701 -22.01 19.93 -7.34
C LEU A 701 -22.23 21.05 -6.31
N ILE A 702 -22.80 22.17 -6.77
CA ILE A 702 -23.11 23.31 -5.89
C ILE A 702 -24.22 22.87 -4.93
N ASP A 703 -23.82 22.52 -3.70
CA ASP A 703 -24.73 22.32 -2.58
C ASP A 703 -25.32 23.69 -2.17
N ARG A 704 -26.62 23.73 -1.85
CA ARG A 704 -27.30 24.93 -1.35
C ARG A 704 -26.85 25.32 0.07
N MET A 705 -25.80 24.71 0.62
CA MET A 705 -25.45 24.72 2.05
C MET A 705 -23.94 24.79 2.41
N GLN A 706 -23.00 25.12 1.51
CA GLN A 706 -21.56 24.85 1.80
C GLN A 706 -20.52 25.95 1.56
N GLY A 707 -19.37 25.78 2.25
CA GLY A 707 -18.02 26.26 1.89
C GLY A 707 -16.90 25.54 2.70
N VAL A 708 -15.75 25.24 2.06
CA VAL A 708 -14.56 24.53 2.62
C VAL A 708 -13.24 25.21 2.18
N ARG A 709 -12.16 25.13 2.99
CA ARG A 709 -10.76 25.41 2.60
C ARG A 709 -9.80 24.38 3.22
N GLY A 710 -8.78 23.95 2.46
CA GLY A 710 -7.81 22.92 2.84
C GLY A 710 -6.57 23.43 3.59
N ILE A 711 -5.80 22.49 4.17
CA ILE A 711 -4.63 22.71 5.02
C ILE A 711 -3.39 22.08 4.37
N VAL A 712 -2.26 22.80 4.42
CA VAL A 712 -0.94 22.38 3.91
C VAL A 712 -0.05 21.92 5.08
N ARG A 713 0.78 20.89 4.87
CA ARG A 713 1.90 20.53 5.77
C ARG A 713 3.18 20.32 4.94
N SER A 714 4.29 20.86 5.44
CA SER A 714 5.64 20.77 4.86
C SER A 714 6.57 20.19 5.92
N GLY A 715 7.32 19.16 5.54
CA GLY A 715 8.42 18.60 6.32
C GLY A 715 9.67 18.56 5.44
N GLY A 716 10.81 18.96 5.99
CA GLY A 716 12.10 18.88 5.33
C GLY A 716 13.04 18.04 6.18
N ASP A 717 13.74 17.10 5.56
CA ASP A 717 14.80 16.32 6.19
C ASP A 717 16.17 16.90 5.84
N GLY A 718 17.01 17.05 6.87
CA GLY A 718 18.41 17.44 6.77
C GLY A 718 19.30 16.24 6.50
N GLY A 719 20.21 16.37 5.54
CA GLY A 719 21.24 15.37 5.24
C GLY A 719 22.40 15.40 6.25
N LEU A 720 22.95 14.22 6.56
CA LEU A 720 24.18 14.03 7.33
C LEU A 720 25.41 13.96 6.40
N ALA A 721 26.57 14.42 6.90
CA ALA A 721 27.82 14.57 6.16
C ALA A 721 28.64 13.27 6.01
N GLN A 722 29.37 13.16 4.89
CA GLN A 722 30.26 12.06 4.48
C GLN A 722 31.71 12.29 4.96
N PHE A 723 32.44 11.24 5.37
CA PHE A 723 33.87 11.29 5.68
C PHE A 723 34.67 10.41 4.69
N GLU A 724 35.81 10.92 4.16
CA GLU A 724 36.74 10.18 3.29
C GLU A 724 37.88 9.54 4.10
N GLY A 725 38.13 8.25 3.88
CA GLY A 725 39.29 7.49 4.37
C GLY A 725 39.99 6.74 3.21
N PRO A 726 41.23 6.24 3.39
CA PRO A 726 41.94 5.51 2.34
C PRO A 726 41.23 4.18 1.98
N PRO A 727 41.22 3.77 0.69
CA PRO A 727 40.44 2.64 0.23
C PRO A 727 40.97 1.30 0.80
N PRO A 728 40.09 0.43 1.32
CA PRO A 728 40.47 -0.87 1.87
C PRO A 728 40.94 -1.86 0.79
N THR A 729 41.82 -2.79 1.17
CA THR A 729 42.54 -3.70 0.25
C THR A 729 42.10 -5.18 0.30
N GLU A 730 41.07 -5.52 1.09
CA GLU A 730 40.59 -6.91 1.25
C GLU A 730 39.88 -7.44 0.01
N THR A 731 40.02 -8.74 -0.29
CA THR A 731 39.37 -9.38 -1.44
C THR A 731 37.88 -9.60 -1.14
N LEU A 732 37.01 -8.93 -1.90
CA LEU A 732 35.56 -9.12 -1.83
C LEU A 732 35.15 -10.36 -2.62
N VAL A 733 34.21 -11.16 -2.08
CA VAL A 733 33.63 -12.30 -2.82
C VAL A 733 32.23 -11.95 -3.26
N ALA A 734 32.09 -11.69 -4.56
CA ALA A 734 30.83 -11.57 -5.25
C ALA A 734 30.97 -12.26 -6.62
N PHE A 735 30.07 -13.19 -6.91
CA PHE A 735 29.99 -13.90 -8.17
C PHE A 735 28.57 -13.79 -8.73
N HIS A 736 28.47 -13.66 -10.05
CA HIS A 736 27.21 -13.72 -10.77
C HIS A 736 27.38 -14.60 -12.02
N SER A 737 26.50 -15.56 -12.23
CA SER A 737 26.61 -16.52 -13.35
C SER A 737 26.36 -15.90 -14.73
N GLY A 738 25.66 -14.76 -14.77
CA GLY A 738 24.95 -14.34 -15.98
C GLY A 738 23.73 -15.23 -16.23
N VAL A 739 23.12 -15.09 -17.41
CA VAL A 739 21.96 -15.91 -17.80
C VAL A 739 22.42 -17.31 -18.18
N VAL A 740 21.82 -18.32 -17.55
CA VAL A 740 22.06 -19.75 -17.83
C VAL A 740 20.75 -20.40 -18.27
N THR A 741 20.80 -21.14 -19.38
CA THR A 741 19.65 -21.94 -19.85
C THR A 741 19.47 -23.18 -18.97
N VAL A 742 18.23 -23.46 -18.59
CA VAL A 742 17.86 -24.66 -17.84
C VAL A 742 17.76 -25.86 -18.80
N GLY A 743 18.22 -27.04 -18.36
CA GLY A 743 18.13 -28.28 -19.13
C GLY A 743 16.70 -28.80 -19.28
N GLU A 744 16.50 -29.78 -20.16
CA GLU A 744 15.18 -30.39 -20.42
C GLU A 744 14.58 -31.09 -19.17
N ASP A 745 15.43 -31.45 -18.21
CA ASP A 745 15.08 -32.04 -16.92
C ASP A 745 14.68 -31.00 -15.85
N GLY A 746 14.67 -29.71 -16.20
CA GLY A 746 14.38 -28.62 -15.28
C GLY A 746 15.55 -28.26 -14.35
N ALA A 747 16.77 -28.76 -14.63
CA ALA A 747 17.94 -28.50 -13.81
C ALA A 747 19.02 -27.68 -14.54
N ALA A 748 19.78 -26.91 -13.76
CA ALA A 748 20.98 -26.21 -14.19
C ALA A 748 22.11 -26.46 -13.18
N ARG A 749 23.35 -26.51 -13.66
CA ARG A 749 24.54 -26.63 -12.80
C ARG A 749 25.50 -25.50 -13.08
N MET A 750 26.00 -24.88 -12.02
CA MET A 750 26.93 -23.76 -12.08
C MET A 750 28.10 -24.03 -11.15
N SER A 751 29.29 -23.52 -11.50
CA SER A 751 30.50 -23.69 -10.71
C SER A 751 31.01 -22.32 -10.27
N VAL A 752 30.98 -22.06 -8.97
CA VAL A 752 31.34 -20.78 -8.35
C VAL A 752 32.80 -20.84 -7.89
N PRO A 753 33.71 -20.01 -8.43
CA PRO A 753 35.09 -19.96 -7.97
C PRO A 753 35.19 -19.23 -6.63
N VAL A 754 35.47 -19.97 -5.55
CA VAL A 754 35.66 -19.40 -4.21
C VAL A 754 37.15 -19.08 -4.03
N PRO A 755 37.54 -17.80 -3.87
CA PRO A 755 38.94 -17.40 -3.75
C PRO A 755 39.48 -17.71 -2.35
N ASP A 756 40.57 -17.05 -1.95
CA ASP A 756 41.10 -17.12 -0.59
C ASP A 756 40.20 -16.31 0.37
N PHE A 757 39.05 -16.89 0.70
CA PHE A 757 38.00 -16.25 1.47
C PHE A 757 37.61 -17.09 2.67
N ASN A 758 37.53 -16.45 3.85
CA ASN A 758 37.02 -17.05 5.07
C ASN A 758 35.79 -16.27 5.52
N GLY A 759 34.61 -16.86 5.34
CA GLY A 759 33.32 -16.24 5.67
C GLY A 759 32.15 -17.07 5.15
N THR A 760 30.95 -16.48 5.11
CA THR A 760 29.73 -17.14 4.63
C THR A 760 29.30 -16.55 3.29
N LEU A 761 28.98 -17.40 2.30
CA LEU A 761 28.40 -16.97 1.03
C LEU A 761 26.89 -17.21 1.05
N ARG A 762 26.10 -16.19 0.72
CA ARG A 762 24.67 -16.34 0.43
C ARG A 762 24.49 -16.64 -1.06
N LEU A 763 23.82 -17.74 -1.35
CA LEU A 763 23.39 -18.10 -2.71
C LEU A 763 22.00 -17.53 -2.97
N MET A 764 21.81 -16.88 -4.11
CA MET A 764 20.55 -16.27 -4.53
C MET A 764 20.32 -16.61 -6.00
N ALA A 765 19.14 -17.11 -6.36
CA ALA A 765 18.81 -17.43 -7.73
C ALA A 765 17.49 -16.79 -8.16
N MET A 766 17.44 -16.37 -9.42
CA MET A 766 16.21 -15.92 -10.07
C MET A 766 15.97 -16.79 -11.29
N ALA A 767 14.76 -17.29 -11.46
CA ALA A 767 14.37 -18.08 -12.61
C ALA A 767 13.34 -17.32 -13.46
N TRP A 768 13.18 -17.71 -14.71
CA TRP A 768 12.06 -17.24 -15.52
C TRP A 768 11.76 -18.15 -16.71
N THR A 769 10.48 -18.15 -17.09
CA THR A 769 9.95 -18.73 -18.32
C THR A 769 9.15 -17.67 -19.08
N ARG A 770 8.44 -18.05 -20.14
CA ARG A 770 7.58 -17.12 -20.91
C ARG A 770 6.48 -16.50 -20.06
N GLU A 771 5.93 -17.26 -19.13
CA GLU A 771 4.75 -16.85 -18.35
C GLU A 771 5.05 -16.73 -16.85
N GLY A 772 6.11 -17.39 -16.36
CA GLY A 772 6.45 -17.44 -14.93
C GLY A 772 7.82 -16.88 -14.59
N VAL A 773 8.02 -16.63 -13.28
CA VAL A 773 9.24 -16.15 -12.63
C VAL A 773 9.51 -16.92 -11.35
#